data_AF-A0A523CC32-F1
#
_entry.id   AF-A0A523CC32-F1
#
_cell.length_a   1.000
_cell.length_b   1.000
_cell.length_c   1.000
_cell.angle_alpha   90.00
_cell.angle_beta   90.00
_cell.angle_gamma   90.00
#
_symmetry.space_group_name_H-M   'P 1'
#
loop_
_entity.id
_entity.type
_entity.pdbx_description
1 polymer ?
#
loop_
_entity_poly.entity_id
_entity_poly.type
_entity_poly.pdbx_seq_one_letter_code
_entity_poly.pdbx_strand_id
1 'polypeptide(L)'
;MTTTPGMDTGWVVRRPSDPTGTQGGPYSWEQLFALARDGVVPPTDLVWHPTLPEWLPASKVPGLFSGTTPIAPQQPVAPATPAVAPPVAPVAPAAAAPQPPRKKRGALIAIILAVVVVLIGGGAAAWVVLGGKNPLAGDKGPSLGTATVSLPDRAKLIETAEWGEVPANQLCVLMSEDARRTDAEKVAKAVGGTIVGEVEYVNLYQIEFTGAVEADLKTALGTAETQPKVDGAFPNQQVYSDAEIWGVRVDPYNDPIYGGTAGDGYKAIGVSKAWTYIKGAGVDLNDVKVGIVDDGLYMPGEGVENEFEGGKVKVEFPDPDAGENADPEIWDDGTTNPAGSHGTGVATIVGGNPDNGGPSGVAGPLGSKLTISMINHYAGKYGDAETAPDPNDPTKYVRSNGKTYVDGSLVALTKQVEAGAKVINCSWGASKASTATVAAYTRFFNKMAADHPDVVFVCSGGNGGKVMDGAHRIPSGLKVPNMITVGALDPNGKTASYADKASGNYEITLGAPGTGAVVGIKPGGGPEQQDGSSFAAPQVAAAAAVLKSLNPKLSAGEIKAILSETARTSVTDPNDPSKSQTIAAEMGGKVLALDNAVLRVINDLRKEKGLPELTPELLEQMGVVDAVAITGAPGEYTVKGIVKAAGEKGVDVKIEVYGENSGVGGKTEQSLKGAGETKWSVTLPEDKGTIKVTRLDNGAASVIDIEKIDINGTWTGTYTITNVTITDEAAAKEEGCSLAIIQQLLNKPFPMTLECTADENGSGSAIMTIDASSLGEGSSSDPQTLGLTYSGVTVTFDAPEGVSSMTATVSRSGDMLAMKGNLGGSGPGYTWSAVFTVTKPAPAQ
;
A
#
# COMPACT_ATOMS: atom_id res chain seq x y z
N MET A 1 -25.27 19.95 -7.19
CA MET A 1 -25.57 19.10 -8.36
C MET A 1 -26.41 19.92 -9.31
N THR A 2 -25.80 20.58 -10.28
CA THR A 2 -26.54 21.28 -11.36
C THR A 2 -25.76 21.08 -12.64
N THR A 3 -26.33 20.32 -13.57
CA THR A 3 -25.89 20.20 -14.97
C THR A 3 -26.24 21.46 -15.74
N THR A 4 -25.55 21.65 -16.87
CA THR A 4 -26.06 22.51 -17.94
C THR A 4 -27.35 21.86 -18.50
N PRO A 5 -28.45 22.61 -18.70
CA PRO A 5 -29.71 22.06 -19.21
C PRO A 5 -29.50 21.27 -20.53
N GLY A 6 -29.97 20.02 -20.58
CA GLY A 6 -29.87 19.16 -21.76
C GLY A 6 -28.66 18.21 -21.80
N MET A 7 -27.93 18.07 -20.69
CA MET A 7 -26.84 17.09 -20.51
C MET A 7 -27.14 16.08 -19.40
N ASP A 8 -28.41 15.74 -19.19
CA ASP A 8 -28.82 14.91 -18.04
C ASP A 8 -28.62 13.40 -18.31
N THR A 9 -28.48 13.00 -19.58
CA THR A 9 -28.26 11.61 -20.04
C THR A 9 -27.45 11.58 -21.33
N GLY A 10 -26.65 10.53 -21.55
CA GLY A 10 -25.90 10.36 -22.81
C GLY A 10 -24.40 10.52 -22.67
N TRP A 11 -23.89 10.50 -21.43
CA TRP A 11 -22.46 10.65 -21.17
C TRP A 11 -21.73 9.33 -21.38
N VAL A 12 -20.63 9.38 -22.12
CA VAL A 12 -19.79 8.23 -22.39
C VAL A 12 -18.43 8.50 -21.77
N VAL A 13 -17.85 7.48 -21.13
CA VAL A 13 -16.52 7.54 -20.51
C VAL A 13 -15.59 6.59 -21.26
N ARG A 14 -14.36 7.03 -21.47
CA ARG A 14 -13.29 6.26 -22.05
C ARG A 14 -12.04 6.47 -21.21
N ARG A 15 -11.47 5.37 -20.73
CA ARG A 15 -10.23 5.40 -19.97
C ARG A 15 -9.05 5.50 -20.94
N PRO A 16 -8.13 6.47 -20.78
CA PRO A 16 -6.96 6.60 -21.64
C PRO A 16 -6.05 5.35 -21.63
N SER A 17 -6.04 4.60 -20.52
CA SER A 17 -5.28 3.36 -20.35
C SER A 17 -5.99 2.09 -20.83
N ASP A 18 -7.17 2.19 -21.47
CA ASP A 18 -7.83 1.05 -22.10
C ASP A 18 -7.53 1.00 -23.61
N PRO A 19 -6.60 0.12 -24.07
CA PRO A 19 -6.23 0.01 -25.48
C PRO A 19 -7.32 -0.66 -26.34
N THR A 20 -8.34 -1.27 -25.74
CA THR A 20 -9.42 -1.96 -26.46
C THR A 20 -10.47 -1.01 -27.04
N GLY A 21 -10.44 0.27 -26.63
CA GLY A 21 -11.42 1.29 -27.05
C GLY A 21 -12.81 1.10 -26.44
N THR A 22 -12.94 0.28 -25.38
CA THR A 22 -14.23 0.00 -24.75
C THR A 22 -14.75 1.26 -24.07
N GLN A 23 -15.88 1.76 -24.57
CA GLN A 23 -16.55 2.95 -24.04
C GLN A 23 -17.57 2.53 -22.98
N GLY A 24 -17.48 3.09 -21.77
CA GLY A 24 -18.48 2.93 -20.72
C GLY A 24 -19.61 3.94 -20.89
N GLY A 25 -20.86 3.50 -20.78
CA GLY A 25 -22.05 4.34 -20.89
C GLY A 25 -23.03 3.85 -21.98
N PRO A 26 -24.01 4.67 -22.41
CA PRO A 26 -24.26 6.04 -21.95
C PRO A 26 -24.80 6.10 -20.51
N TYR A 27 -24.18 6.93 -19.68
CA TYR A 27 -24.58 7.21 -18.31
C TYR A 27 -25.53 8.41 -18.23
N SER A 28 -26.40 8.43 -17.22
CA SER A 28 -26.99 9.69 -16.73
C SER A 28 -25.92 10.54 -16.07
N TRP A 29 -26.17 11.85 -15.94
CA TRP A 29 -25.28 12.72 -15.18
C TRP A 29 -25.12 12.26 -13.73
N GLU A 30 -26.20 11.76 -13.10
CA GLU A 30 -26.15 11.26 -11.72
C GLU A 30 -25.26 10.01 -11.61
N GLN A 31 -25.31 9.12 -12.60
CA GLN A 31 -24.42 7.96 -12.67
C GLN A 31 -22.97 8.39 -12.92
N LEU A 32 -22.72 9.28 -13.87
CA LEU A 32 -21.37 9.79 -14.14
C LEU A 32 -20.80 10.49 -12.91
N PHE A 33 -21.60 11.28 -12.21
CA PHE A 33 -21.22 11.97 -10.97
C PHE A 33 -20.96 10.99 -9.83
N ALA A 34 -21.77 9.94 -9.67
CA ALA A 34 -21.53 8.89 -8.68
C ALA A 34 -20.22 8.15 -8.99
N LEU A 35 -19.99 7.79 -10.24
CA LEU A 35 -18.75 7.13 -10.68
C LEU A 35 -17.51 8.02 -10.46
N ALA A 36 -17.62 9.32 -10.71
CA ALA A 36 -16.55 10.29 -10.42
C ALA A 36 -16.31 10.47 -8.91
N ARG A 37 -17.38 10.57 -8.11
CA ARG A 37 -17.32 10.68 -6.65
C ARG A 37 -16.70 9.44 -6.00
N ASP A 38 -17.05 8.27 -6.51
CA ASP A 38 -16.61 6.97 -5.97
C ASP A 38 -15.23 6.56 -6.52
N GLY A 39 -14.57 7.45 -7.27
CA GLY A 39 -13.21 7.24 -7.80
C GLY A 39 -13.12 6.29 -8.99
N VAL A 40 -14.26 5.76 -9.47
CA VAL A 40 -14.34 4.82 -10.60
C VAL A 40 -13.99 5.51 -11.92
N VAL A 41 -14.39 6.78 -12.06
CA VAL A 41 -13.99 7.67 -13.16
C VAL A 41 -13.04 8.73 -12.60
N PRO A 42 -11.72 8.53 -12.70
CA PRO A 42 -10.75 9.51 -12.22
C PRO A 42 -10.77 10.81 -13.05
N PRO A 43 -10.19 11.91 -12.53
CA PRO A 43 -10.18 13.21 -13.21
C PRO A 43 -9.49 13.21 -14.59
N THR A 44 -8.68 12.20 -14.88
CA THR A 44 -7.92 11.97 -16.12
C THR A 44 -8.71 11.22 -17.19
N ASP A 45 -9.80 10.54 -16.84
CA ASP A 45 -10.59 9.78 -17.82
C ASP A 45 -11.25 10.72 -18.83
N LEU A 46 -11.37 10.29 -20.09
CA LEU A 46 -12.04 11.08 -21.12
C LEU A 46 -13.54 10.84 -21.03
N VAL A 47 -14.31 11.92 -21.00
CA VAL A 47 -15.77 11.89 -21.02
C VAL A 47 -16.29 12.70 -22.19
N TRP A 48 -17.38 12.24 -22.79
CA TRP A 48 -17.99 12.88 -23.94
C TRP A 48 -19.51 12.83 -23.86
N HIS A 49 -20.15 13.84 -24.42
CA HIS A 49 -21.59 13.95 -24.53
C HIS A 49 -21.93 14.44 -25.95
N PRO A 50 -23.05 14.03 -26.58
CA PRO A 50 -23.41 14.44 -27.94
C PRO A 50 -23.49 15.95 -28.21
N THR A 51 -23.58 16.78 -27.16
CA THR A 51 -23.61 18.25 -27.26
C THR A 51 -22.22 18.90 -27.08
N LEU A 52 -21.17 18.11 -26.82
CA LEU A 52 -19.78 18.56 -26.73
C LEU A 52 -19.05 18.32 -28.06
N PRO A 53 -18.23 19.28 -28.53
CA PRO A 53 -17.53 19.18 -29.81
C PRO A 53 -16.39 18.16 -29.81
N GLU A 54 -15.87 17.81 -28.64
CA GLU A 54 -14.73 16.89 -28.46
C GLU A 54 -14.80 16.17 -27.11
N TRP A 55 -14.01 15.09 -26.97
CA TRP A 55 -13.82 14.39 -25.70
C TRP A 55 -13.03 15.28 -24.75
N LEU A 56 -13.48 15.37 -23.50
CA LEU A 56 -12.84 16.20 -22.48
C LEU A 56 -12.38 15.31 -21.32
N PRO A 57 -11.24 15.61 -20.68
CA PRO A 57 -10.93 15.00 -19.39
C PRO A 57 -12.08 15.24 -18.40
N ALA A 58 -12.42 14.25 -17.59
CA ALA A 58 -13.53 14.30 -16.64
C ALA A 58 -13.38 15.51 -15.70
N SER A 59 -12.15 15.85 -15.31
CA SER A 59 -11.80 17.06 -14.54
C SER A 59 -12.25 18.38 -15.17
N LYS A 60 -12.40 18.43 -16.50
CA LYS A 60 -12.81 19.62 -17.25
C LYS A 60 -14.33 19.76 -17.38
N VAL A 61 -15.10 18.74 -16.97
CA VAL A 61 -16.55 18.80 -16.97
C VAL A 61 -17.05 19.57 -15.73
N PRO A 62 -17.65 20.76 -15.91
CA PRO A 62 -18.03 21.60 -14.78
C PRO A 62 -19.01 20.90 -13.83
N GLY A 63 -18.65 20.83 -12.55
CA GLY A 63 -19.51 20.24 -11.52
C GLY A 63 -19.43 18.71 -11.39
N LEU A 64 -18.58 18.03 -12.20
CA LEU A 64 -18.38 16.58 -12.07
C LEU A 64 -17.48 16.21 -10.87
N PHE A 65 -16.47 17.03 -10.58
CA PHE A 65 -15.62 16.91 -9.39
C PHE A 65 -15.85 18.13 -8.49
N SER A 66 -16.27 17.89 -7.25
CA SER A 66 -16.51 18.98 -6.29
C SER A 66 -15.17 19.47 -5.74
N GLY A 67 -14.72 20.67 -6.16
CA GLY A 67 -13.56 21.31 -5.55
C GLY A 67 -13.80 21.59 -4.06
N THR A 68 -12.88 21.16 -3.21
CA THR A 68 -12.84 21.53 -1.79
C THR A 68 -12.54 23.02 -1.65
N THR A 69 -13.57 23.84 -1.51
CA THR A 69 -13.45 25.20 -0.99
C THR A 69 -13.39 25.15 0.54
N PRO A 70 -12.48 25.87 1.23
CA PRO A 70 -12.45 25.90 2.69
C PRO A 70 -13.76 26.47 3.27
N ILE A 71 -14.43 25.68 4.12
CA ILE A 71 -15.64 26.11 4.82
C ILE A 71 -15.23 27.02 5.99
N ALA A 72 -15.73 28.26 5.99
CA ALA A 72 -15.59 29.17 7.13
C ALA A 72 -16.32 28.60 8.38
N PRO A 73 -15.78 28.78 9.59
CA PRO A 73 -16.33 28.17 10.80
C PRO A 73 -17.73 28.71 11.10
N GLN A 74 -18.73 27.83 11.09
CA GLN A 74 -20.10 28.14 11.54
C GLN A 74 -20.22 27.97 13.06
N GLN A 75 -20.86 28.94 13.71
CA GLN A 75 -21.17 28.92 15.14
C GLN A 75 -22.20 27.84 15.52
N PRO A 76 -22.21 27.35 16.77
CA PRO A 76 -23.03 26.22 17.18
C PRO A 76 -24.51 26.62 17.33
N VAL A 77 -25.42 25.80 16.80
CA VAL A 77 -26.87 25.92 17.03
C VAL A 77 -27.32 24.87 18.07
N ALA A 78 -28.03 25.34 19.09
CA ALA A 78 -28.60 24.55 20.19
C ALA A 78 -29.84 23.72 19.75
N PRO A 79 -30.21 22.64 20.49
CA PRO A 79 -31.10 21.59 20.00
C PRO A 79 -32.59 21.94 20.08
N ALA A 80 -33.38 21.37 19.16
CA ALA A 80 -34.83 21.55 19.07
C ALA A 80 -35.63 20.50 19.86
N THR A 81 -36.78 20.91 20.42
CA THR A 81 -37.90 20.04 20.88
C THR A 81 -39.24 20.73 20.55
N PRO A 82 -40.40 20.03 20.53
CA PRO A 82 -41.28 19.98 19.36
C PRO A 82 -42.56 20.84 19.48
N ALA A 83 -43.25 20.96 18.34
CA ALA A 83 -44.33 21.88 17.99
C ALA A 83 -45.64 21.81 18.81
N VAL A 84 -46.43 22.92 18.80
CA VAL A 84 -47.90 22.96 18.51
C VAL A 84 -48.47 24.42 18.43
N ALA A 85 -49.32 24.63 17.40
CA ALA A 85 -50.49 25.54 17.20
C ALA A 85 -50.39 27.10 17.05
N PRO A 86 -51.36 27.74 16.32
CA PRO A 86 -51.19 29.01 15.56
C PRO A 86 -52.07 30.19 16.07
N PRO A 87 -52.38 31.27 15.31
CA PRO A 87 -51.53 32.35 14.73
C PRO A 87 -52.06 33.77 15.09
N VAL A 88 -51.23 34.84 15.19
CA VAL A 88 -51.73 36.24 15.06
C VAL A 88 -50.67 37.24 14.52
N ALA A 89 -51.17 38.06 13.59
CA ALA A 89 -50.79 39.32 12.90
C ALA A 89 -49.70 40.30 13.46
N PRO A 90 -49.24 41.28 12.62
CA PRO A 90 -47.87 41.84 12.61
C PRO A 90 -47.75 43.28 13.15
N VAL A 91 -46.53 43.71 13.52
CA VAL A 91 -46.15 45.15 13.61
C VAL A 91 -44.69 45.35 13.19
N ALA A 92 -44.47 46.36 12.35
CA ALA A 92 -43.19 46.80 11.78
C ALA A 92 -42.51 47.90 12.66
N PRO A 93 -41.46 48.62 12.20
CA PRO A 93 -40.10 48.51 12.72
C PRO A 93 -39.60 49.79 13.43
N ALA A 94 -38.44 49.74 14.10
CA ALA A 94 -37.78 50.94 14.63
C ALA A 94 -36.27 50.96 14.35
N ALA A 95 -35.95 51.81 13.37
CA ALA A 95 -34.80 52.70 13.17
C ALA A 95 -33.47 52.50 13.93
N ALA A 96 -32.41 52.53 13.11
CA ALA A 96 -31.02 52.77 13.46
C ALA A 96 -30.70 54.26 13.68
N ALA A 97 -29.61 54.53 14.39
CA ALA A 97 -28.79 55.75 14.31
C ALA A 97 -27.38 55.47 14.90
N PRO A 98 -26.37 56.34 14.73
CA PRO A 98 -25.76 56.80 13.48
C PRO A 98 -24.21 56.68 13.51
N GLN A 99 -23.56 56.66 12.34
CA GLN A 99 -22.10 56.88 12.22
C GLN A 99 -21.73 58.36 12.16
N PRO A 100 -20.52 58.73 12.62
CA PRO A 100 -19.62 59.56 11.78
C PRO A 100 -18.10 59.29 12.04
N PRO A 101 -17.14 59.94 11.35
CA PRO A 101 -17.06 60.33 9.94
C PRO A 101 -15.76 59.84 9.24
N ARG A 102 -15.72 60.02 7.91
CA ARG A 102 -14.66 59.63 6.94
C ARG A 102 -13.32 60.37 7.11
N LYS A 103 -12.20 59.69 6.75
CA LYS A 103 -11.02 60.28 6.08
C LYS A 103 -10.41 59.33 5.03
N LYS A 104 -9.82 59.93 3.97
CA LYS A 104 -9.38 59.33 2.70
C LYS A 104 -7.90 58.92 2.67
N ARG A 105 -7.63 57.89 1.86
CA ARG A 105 -6.45 57.56 1.00
C ARG A 105 -5.10 57.29 1.67
N GLY A 106 -4.51 56.13 1.34
CA GLY A 106 -3.06 55.90 1.36
C GLY A 106 -2.68 54.42 1.49
N ALA A 107 -2.13 53.87 0.42
CA ALA A 107 -1.23 52.71 0.32
C ALA A 107 -1.08 51.77 1.54
N LEU A 108 -1.51 50.50 1.41
CA LEU A 108 -0.77 49.31 1.90
C LEU A 108 -1.49 47.99 1.50
N ILE A 109 -1.53 47.68 0.20
CA ILE A 109 -1.71 46.27 -0.23
C ILE A 109 -0.30 45.68 -0.30
N ALA A 110 0.23 45.32 0.87
CA ALA A 110 1.54 44.70 1.03
C ALA A 110 1.57 43.69 2.20
N ILE A 111 0.44 43.05 2.50
CA ILE A 111 0.34 42.05 3.59
C ILE A 111 -0.23 40.69 3.12
N ILE A 112 -0.60 40.54 1.84
CA ILE A 112 -1.01 39.23 1.27
C ILE A 112 0.12 38.58 0.45
N LEU A 113 1.22 39.29 0.17
CA LEU A 113 2.44 38.72 -0.42
C LEU A 113 3.51 38.32 0.63
N ALA A 114 3.21 38.41 1.93
CA ALA A 114 4.14 38.04 3.00
C ALA A 114 3.89 36.64 3.60
N VAL A 115 2.82 35.93 3.21
CA VAL A 115 2.49 34.60 3.76
C VAL A 115 2.89 33.45 2.81
N VAL A 116 3.24 33.74 1.55
CA VAL A 116 3.79 32.73 0.62
C VAL A 116 5.34 32.70 0.63
N VAL A 117 6.00 33.74 1.17
CA VAL A 117 7.47 33.78 1.30
C VAL A 117 7.98 33.21 2.64
N VAL A 118 7.09 32.90 3.59
CA VAL A 118 7.46 32.31 4.89
C VAL A 118 7.50 30.77 4.88
N LEU A 119 7.04 30.11 3.82
CA LEU A 119 7.09 28.64 3.70
C LEU A 119 8.31 28.09 2.96
N ILE A 120 9.24 28.94 2.51
CA ILE A 120 10.53 28.49 1.91
C ILE A 120 11.75 29.08 2.66
N GLY A 121 11.56 29.97 3.63
CA GLY A 121 12.65 30.59 4.41
C GLY A 121 12.42 30.65 5.93
N GLY A 122 11.54 29.80 6.47
CA GLY A 122 11.01 29.94 7.84
C GLY A 122 11.46 28.90 8.87
N GLY A 123 12.35 27.97 8.52
CA GLY A 123 12.75 26.88 9.43
C GLY A 123 13.75 27.26 10.53
N ALA A 124 14.55 28.31 10.34
CA ALA A 124 15.61 28.67 11.30
C ALA A 124 15.54 30.11 11.83
N ALA A 125 14.91 31.05 11.13
CA ALA A 125 14.94 32.47 11.51
C ALA A 125 13.78 32.93 12.41
N ALA A 126 12.65 32.20 12.46
CA ALA A 126 11.48 32.61 13.25
C ALA A 126 11.54 32.19 14.73
N TRP A 127 12.50 31.35 15.13
CA TRP A 127 12.63 30.89 16.53
C TRP A 127 13.46 31.84 17.41
N VAL A 128 14.12 32.84 16.82
CA VAL A 128 15.08 33.71 17.55
C VAL A 128 14.49 35.05 17.99
N VAL A 129 13.33 35.50 17.47
CA VAL A 129 12.93 36.92 17.65
C VAL A 129 11.75 37.20 18.59
N LEU A 130 10.89 36.26 18.97
CA LEU A 130 9.80 36.57 19.92
C LEU A 130 9.61 35.49 20.98
N GLY A 131 10.12 35.78 22.18
CA GLY A 131 9.98 34.96 23.37
C GLY A 131 8.52 34.77 23.80
N GLY A 132 8.14 33.50 23.95
CA GLY A 132 6.90 33.07 24.58
C GLY A 132 7.06 31.63 25.08
N LYS A 133 6.99 31.45 26.40
CA LYS A 133 7.28 30.21 27.12
C LYS A 133 6.40 29.03 26.67
N ASN A 134 7.00 27.86 26.43
CA ASN A 134 6.31 26.56 26.44
C ASN A 134 7.09 25.56 27.33
N PRO A 135 6.46 24.80 28.25
CA PRO A 135 7.15 24.13 29.37
C PRO A 135 7.55 22.67 29.10
N LEU A 136 7.96 22.32 27.88
CA LEU A 136 8.30 20.92 27.48
C LEU A 136 9.64 20.74 26.74
N ALA A 137 10.56 21.71 26.77
CA ALA A 137 11.87 21.54 26.15
C ALA A 137 12.88 20.94 27.13
N GLY A 138 13.21 19.66 26.91
CA GLY A 138 14.38 18.99 27.50
C GLY A 138 15.69 19.59 27.00
N ASP A 139 16.71 19.45 27.84
CA ASP A 139 18.12 19.83 27.74
C ASP A 139 18.65 20.38 26.40
N LYS A 140 19.22 21.59 26.46
CA LYS A 140 20.04 22.14 25.37
C LYS A 140 21.27 21.25 25.19
N GLY A 141 21.43 20.67 23.99
CA GLY A 141 22.63 19.92 23.61
C GLY A 141 23.93 20.74 23.71
N PRO A 142 25.09 20.08 23.61
CA PRO A 142 26.39 20.75 23.73
C PRO A 142 26.60 21.78 22.61
N SER A 143 27.27 22.89 22.93
CA SER A 143 27.70 23.88 21.93
C SER A 143 28.86 23.31 21.11
N LEU A 144 28.75 23.38 19.78
CA LEU A 144 29.74 22.89 18.81
C LEU A 144 30.47 24.04 18.08
N GLY A 145 30.45 25.26 18.63
CA GLY A 145 31.05 26.44 18.00
C GLY A 145 30.26 27.00 16.82
N THR A 146 30.93 27.79 15.99
CA THR A 146 30.35 28.47 14.81
C THR A 146 30.17 27.49 13.65
N ALA A 147 28.97 27.48 13.06
CA ALA A 147 28.65 26.70 11.86
C ALA A 147 27.90 27.58 10.87
N THR A 148 28.53 27.89 9.74
CA THR A 148 28.01 28.77 8.67
C THR A 148 28.43 28.24 7.31
N VAL A 149 27.61 28.50 6.29
CA VAL A 149 27.87 28.06 4.91
C VAL A 149 27.37 29.13 3.95
N SER A 150 28.03 29.26 2.81
CA SER A 150 27.56 30.05 1.67
C SER A 150 27.07 29.11 0.57
N LEU A 151 25.92 29.39 -0.03
CA LEU A 151 25.43 28.59 -1.14
C LEU A 151 26.26 28.88 -2.40
N PRO A 152 26.61 27.87 -3.22
CA PRO A 152 27.29 28.11 -4.49
C PRO A 152 26.43 28.91 -5.46
N ASP A 153 27.06 29.76 -6.26
CA ASP A 153 26.41 30.36 -7.42
C ASP A 153 26.11 29.27 -8.46
N ARG A 154 24.83 29.10 -8.81
CA ARG A 154 24.39 28.10 -9.79
C ARG A 154 25.04 28.29 -11.16
N ALA A 155 25.42 29.52 -11.52
CA ALA A 155 26.11 29.80 -12.78
C ALA A 155 27.59 29.36 -12.78
N LYS A 156 28.12 28.94 -11.63
CA LYS A 156 29.50 28.47 -11.46
C LYS A 156 29.61 26.96 -11.29
N LEU A 157 28.49 26.24 -11.34
CA LEU A 157 28.48 24.78 -11.29
C LEU A 157 29.03 24.20 -12.60
N ILE A 158 29.91 23.22 -12.46
CA ILE A 158 30.54 22.49 -13.55
C ILE A 158 30.40 20.98 -13.29
N GLU A 159 30.17 20.21 -14.34
CA GLU A 159 30.19 18.74 -14.26
C GLU A 159 31.63 18.25 -14.41
N THR A 160 32.08 17.37 -13.52
CA THR A 160 33.42 16.78 -13.54
C THR A 160 33.34 15.26 -13.52
N ALA A 161 34.29 14.59 -14.18
CA ALA A 161 34.32 13.13 -14.22
C ALA A 161 34.63 12.49 -12.85
N GLU A 162 35.30 13.22 -11.96
CA GLU A 162 35.79 12.70 -10.67
C GLU A 162 34.84 13.03 -9.51
N TRP A 163 34.16 14.18 -9.56
CA TRP A 163 33.42 14.71 -8.41
C TRP A 163 31.94 15.01 -8.68
N GLY A 164 31.45 14.76 -9.90
CA GLY A 164 30.11 15.14 -10.32
C GLY A 164 29.97 16.65 -10.48
N GLU A 165 28.76 17.17 -10.23
CA GLU A 165 28.46 18.61 -10.31
C GLU A 165 29.01 19.34 -9.08
N VAL A 166 29.95 20.25 -9.30
CA VAL A 166 30.62 21.03 -8.23
C VAL A 166 30.80 22.48 -8.67
N PRO A 167 30.86 23.46 -7.75
CA PRO A 167 31.21 24.83 -8.10
C PRO A 167 32.68 24.94 -8.50
N ALA A 168 32.96 25.48 -9.67
CA ALA A 168 34.33 25.72 -10.17
C ALA A 168 35.12 26.70 -9.30
N ASN A 169 34.44 27.45 -8.43
CA ASN A 169 34.97 28.58 -7.68
C ASN A 169 34.88 28.42 -6.15
N GLN A 170 34.53 27.22 -5.65
CA GLN A 170 34.51 26.94 -4.21
C GLN A 170 35.16 25.60 -3.88
N LEU A 171 35.88 25.55 -2.76
CA LEU A 171 36.45 24.34 -2.19
C LEU A 171 36.30 24.32 -0.67
N CYS A 172 36.47 23.15 -0.08
CA CYS A 172 36.48 22.93 1.36
C CYS A 172 37.88 22.52 1.82
N VAL A 173 38.32 23.07 2.96
CA VAL A 173 39.62 22.75 3.57
C VAL A 173 39.40 22.28 5.00
N LEU A 174 39.81 21.04 5.26
CA LEU A 174 39.90 20.48 6.60
C LEU A 174 41.28 20.81 7.17
N MET A 175 41.31 21.59 8.25
CA MET A 175 42.55 21.95 8.92
C MET A 175 42.84 20.98 10.08
N SER A 176 44.11 20.84 10.44
CA SER A 176 44.51 20.04 11.61
C SER A 176 43.87 20.54 12.90
N GLU A 177 43.69 19.65 13.88
CA GLU A 177 43.02 19.99 15.16
C GLU A 177 43.71 21.16 15.91
N ASP A 178 45.02 21.34 15.73
CA ASP A 178 45.81 22.42 16.34
C ASP A 178 45.87 23.71 15.49
N ALA A 179 45.22 23.74 14.32
CA ALA A 179 45.15 24.91 13.46
C ALA A 179 44.17 25.95 14.02
N ARG A 180 44.44 27.23 13.74
CA ARG A 180 43.51 28.33 14.05
C ARG A 180 42.85 28.81 12.77
N ARG A 181 41.70 29.50 12.90
CA ARG A 181 41.05 30.20 11.78
C ARG A 181 42.01 31.11 10.99
N THR A 182 42.96 31.75 11.67
CA THR A 182 44.00 32.58 11.03
C THR A 182 44.95 31.79 10.12
N ASP A 183 45.08 30.47 10.32
CA ASP A 183 45.82 29.59 9.43
C ASP A 183 44.99 29.25 8.20
N ALA A 184 43.69 28.98 8.36
CA ALA A 184 42.76 28.82 7.23
C ALA A 184 42.67 30.10 6.36
N GLU A 185 42.76 31.30 6.96
CA GLU A 185 42.83 32.57 6.22
C GLU A 185 44.10 32.66 5.34
N LYS A 186 45.21 32.05 5.76
CA LYS A 186 46.42 31.97 4.92
C LYS A 186 46.20 31.02 3.74
N VAL A 187 45.49 29.90 3.96
CA VAL A 187 45.12 28.97 2.88
C VAL A 187 44.20 29.66 1.87
N ALA A 188 43.16 30.35 2.34
CA ALA A 188 42.26 31.14 1.49
C ALA A 188 43.04 32.16 0.66
N LYS A 189 43.98 32.89 1.28
CA LYS A 189 44.84 33.83 0.55
C LYS A 189 45.75 33.15 -0.46
N ALA A 190 46.28 31.96 -0.17
CA ALA A 190 47.16 31.21 -1.06
C ALA A 190 46.43 30.73 -2.32
N VAL A 191 45.15 30.37 -2.22
CA VAL A 191 44.30 30.02 -3.38
C VAL A 191 43.64 31.24 -4.04
N GLY A 192 43.98 32.45 -3.62
CA GLY A 192 43.40 33.69 -4.16
C GLY A 192 41.92 33.89 -3.82
N GLY A 193 41.45 33.31 -2.71
CA GLY A 193 40.07 33.34 -2.26
C GLY A 193 39.86 33.90 -0.86
N THR A 194 38.64 33.72 -0.35
CA THR A 194 38.18 34.16 0.96
C THR A 194 37.32 33.10 1.62
N ILE A 195 37.37 33.02 2.95
CA ILE A 195 36.50 32.12 3.72
C ILE A 195 35.07 32.67 3.67
N VAL A 196 34.14 31.84 3.21
CA VAL A 196 32.70 32.17 3.09
C VAL A 196 31.82 31.29 3.98
N GLY A 197 32.39 30.25 4.58
CA GLY A 197 31.72 29.36 5.54
C GLY A 197 32.73 28.64 6.43
N GLU A 198 32.27 28.14 7.57
CA GLU A 198 33.10 27.39 8.53
C GLU A 198 32.25 26.45 9.39
N VAL A 199 32.83 25.32 9.79
CA VAL A 199 32.33 24.42 10.84
C VAL A 199 33.43 24.25 11.87
N GLU A 200 33.38 25.09 12.91
CA GLU A 200 34.43 25.21 13.94
C GLU A 200 34.70 23.88 14.66
N TYR A 201 33.66 23.09 14.90
CA TYR A 201 33.78 21.79 15.60
C TYR A 201 34.79 20.83 14.98
N VAL A 202 34.96 20.89 13.65
CA VAL A 202 35.84 20.01 12.88
C VAL A 202 36.93 20.78 12.15
N ASN A 203 37.16 22.06 12.47
CA ASN A 203 38.13 22.92 11.78
C ASN A 203 37.98 22.91 10.24
N LEU A 204 36.74 22.88 9.75
CA LEU A 204 36.44 22.87 8.32
C LEU A 204 36.10 24.28 7.84
N TYR A 205 36.66 24.69 6.71
CA TYR A 205 36.44 26.00 6.11
C TYR A 205 36.04 25.89 4.65
N GLN A 206 34.99 26.61 4.27
CA GLN A 206 34.56 26.78 2.88
C GLN A 206 35.22 28.05 2.31
N ILE A 207 35.93 27.90 1.20
CA ILE A 207 36.69 28.98 0.56
C ILE A 207 36.12 29.23 -0.83
N GLU A 208 35.80 30.49 -1.13
CA GLU A 208 35.40 30.96 -2.45
C GLU A 208 36.55 31.74 -3.10
N PHE A 209 36.86 31.42 -4.35
CA PHE A 209 37.98 31.99 -5.11
C PHE A 209 37.54 32.33 -6.55
N THR A 210 38.42 32.91 -7.36
CA THR A 210 38.12 33.21 -8.77
C THR A 210 38.38 32.00 -9.65
N GLY A 211 37.40 31.09 -9.74
CA GLY A 211 37.41 29.94 -10.65
C GLY A 211 36.29 29.98 -11.67
N ALA A 212 36.51 29.38 -12.85
CA ALA A 212 35.51 29.26 -13.90
C ALA A 212 35.45 27.85 -14.54
N VAL A 213 36.52 27.06 -14.46
CA VAL A 213 36.58 25.72 -15.04
C VAL A 213 37.22 24.71 -14.09
N GLU A 214 37.08 23.41 -14.38
CA GLU A 214 37.60 22.32 -13.54
C GLU A 214 39.11 22.42 -13.27
N ALA A 215 39.89 22.91 -14.23
CA ALA A 215 41.33 23.11 -14.09
C ALA A 215 41.68 24.14 -13.01
N ASP A 216 40.86 25.18 -12.84
CA ASP A 216 41.07 26.20 -11.80
C ASP A 216 40.84 25.59 -10.42
N LEU A 217 39.75 24.81 -10.29
CA LEU A 217 39.41 24.09 -9.06
C LEU A 217 40.50 23.09 -8.68
N LYS A 218 40.97 22.28 -9.63
CA LYS A 218 42.11 21.35 -9.42
C LYS A 218 43.37 22.07 -8.96
N THR A 219 43.68 23.22 -9.56
CA THR A 219 44.84 24.03 -9.17
C THR A 219 44.69 24.60 -7.76
N ALA A 220 43.50 25.09 -7.41
CA ALA A 220 43.21 25.63 -6.08
C ALA A 220 43.27 24.53 -5.01
N LEU A 221 42.72 23.35 -5.28
CA LEU A 221 42.80 22.18 -4.42
C LEU A 221 44.25 21.77 -4.16
N GLY A 222 45.05 21.57 -5.22
CA GLY A 222 46.47 21.23 -5.07
C GLY A 222 47.27 22.32 -4.34
N THR A 223 46.93 23.59 -4.53
CA THR A 223 47.55 24.71 -3.79
C THR A 223 47.19 24.67 -2.31
N ALA A 224 45.93 24.40 -1.97
CA ALA A 224 45.45 24.30 -0.60
C ALA A 224 46.09 23.13 0.15
N GLU A 225 46.17 21.94 -0.47
CA GLU A 225 46.77 20.73 0.13
C GLU A 225 48.24 20.92 0.52
N THR A 226 48.98 21.77 -0.20
CA THR A 226 50.40 22.04 0.11
C THR A 226 50.60 23.01 1.27
N GLN A 227 49.54 23.64 1.79
CA GLN A 227 49.66 24.59 2.88
C GLN A 227 49.91 23.89 4.23
N PRO A 228 50.71 24.49 5.13
CA PRO A 228 50.91 23.95 6.47
C PRO A 228 49.58 23.82 7.23
N LYS A 229 49.41 22.71 7.95
CA LYS A 229 48.23 22.41 8.79
C LYS A 229 46.92 22.14 8.03
N VAL A 230 47.00 21.81 6.74
CA VAL A 230 45.86 21.28 5.98
C VAL A 230 45.92 19.76 6.04
N ASP A 231 44.85 19.14 6.59
CA ASP A 231 44.68 17.69 6.64
C ASP A 231 44.02 17.16 5.35
N GLY A 232 43.26 18.01 4.66
CA GLY A 232 42.74 17.74 3.32
C GLY A 232 42.08 18.95 2.69
N ALA A 233 42.13 19.03 1.36
CA ALA A 233 41.33 19.98 0.59
C ALA A 233 40.53 19.20 -0.47
N PHE A 234 39.24 19.51 -0.60
CA PHE A 234 38.33 18.77 -1.45
C PHE A 234 37.27 19.70 -2.06
N PRO A 235 36.71 19.36 -3.23
CA PRO A 235 35.66 20.16 -3.85
C PRO A 235 34.41 20.24 -2.96
N ASN A 236 33.66 21.34 -3.06
CA ASN A 236 32.37 21.48 -2.38
C ASN A 236 31.29 20.66 -3.11
N GLN A 237 31.26 19.35 -2.85
CA GLN A 237 30.38 18.41 -3.54
C GLN A 237 28.92 18.52 -3.08
N GLN A 238 28.00 18.18 -4.00
CA GLN A 238 26.61 18.02 -3.65
C GLN A 238 26.43 16.85 -2.68
N VAL A 239 25.54 17.06 -1.70
CA VAL A 239 25.06 16.00 -0.82
C VAL A 239 23.63 15.71 -1.24
N TYR A 240 23.38 14.49 -1.69
CA TYR A 240 22.05 14.03 -2.04
C TYR A 240 21.32 13.56 -0.78
N SER A 241 20.00 13.70 -0.77
CA SER A 241 19.18 12.97 0.20
C SER A 241 19.11 11.52 -0.27
N ASP A 242 19.51 10.57 0.57
CA ASP A 242 19.29 9.15 0.32
C ASP A 242 17.78 8.91 0.20
N ALA A 243 17.29 8.60 -1.01
CA ALA A 243 15.93 8.09 -1.17
C ALA A 243 15.92 6.64 -0.71
N GLU A 244 15.24 6.38 0.40
CA GLU A 244 14.95 5.04 0.86
C GLU A 244 13.65 4.55 0.23
N ILE A 245 13.76 3.54 -0.63
CA ILE A 245 12.61 2.79 -1.12
C ILE A 245 12.38 1.63 -0.16
N TRP A 246 11.34 1.76 0.67
CA TRP A 246 10.99 0.76 1.67
C TRP A 246 10.22 -0.39 1.02
N GLY A 247 10.63 -1.60 1.34
CA GLY A 247 9.93 -2.79 0.90
C GLY A 247 8.64 -3.03 1.66
N VAL A 248 7.70 -3.69 0.99
CA VAL A 248 6.47 -4.20 1.56
C VAL A 248 6.74 -5.60 2.11
N ARG A 249 6.40 -5.83 3.38
CA ARG A 249 6.51 -7.16 3.98
C ARG A 249 5.57 -8.13 3.27
N VAL A 250 6.07 -9.32 2.98
CA VAL A 250 5.28 -10.41 2.40
C VAL A 250 4.32 -10.94 3.45
N ASP A 251 3.06 -10.55 3.30
CA ASP A 251 1.94 -10.97 4.12
C ASP A 251 0.76 -11.26 3.18
N PRO A 252 0.24 -12.51 3.13
CA PRO A 252 -0.86 -12.86 2.23
C PRO A 252 -2.15 -12.10 2.51
N TYR A 253 -2.27 -11.44 3.67
CA TYR A 253 -3.42 -10.61 4.01
C TYR A 253 -3.24 -9.12 3.66
N ASN A 254 -2.07 -8.74 3.13
CA ASN A 254 -1.84 -7.44 2.47
C ASN A 254 -2.08 -7.50 0.96
N ASP A 255 -2.55 -8.64 0.44
CA ASP A 255 -2.90 -8.79 -0.97
C ASP A 255 -3.98 -7.76 -1.39
N PRO A 256 -3.91 -7.20 -2.61
CA PRO A 256 -4.92 -6.26 -3.12
C PRO A 256 -6.37 -6.74 -3.01
N ILE A 257 -6.63 -8.05 -2.97
CA ILE A 257 -7.96 -8.64 -2.72
C ILE A 257 -8.53 -8.22 -1.35
N TYR A 258 -7.66 -7.95 -0.38
CA TYR A 258 -8.02 -7.42 0.95
C TYR A 258 -7.89 -5.90 1.05
N GLY A 259 -7.63 -5.23 -0.07
CA GLY A 259 -7.56 -3.77 -0.17
C GLY A 259 -8.88 -3.07 0.20
N GLY A 260 -8.79 -1.76 0.45
CA GLY A 260 -9.93 -0.97 0.92
C GLY A 260 -10.46 -1.50 2.26
N THR A 261 -11.76 -1.76 2.33
CA THR A 261 -12.43 -2.30 3.54
C THR A 261 -12.56 -3.82 3.55
N ALA A 262 -12.16 -4.52 2.48
CA ALA A 262 -12.35 -5.96 2.35
C ALA A 262 -11.53 -6.76 3.40
N GLY A 263 -10.33 -6.29 3.75
CA GLY A 263 -9.48 -6.88 4.78
C GLY A 263 -9.83 -6.49 6.22
N ASP A 264 -10.79 -5.60 6.46
CA ASP A 264 -11.02 -5.04 7.80
C ASP A 264 -11.47 -6.08 8.82
N GLY A 265 -12.21 -7.11 8.39
CA GLY A 265 -12.56 -8.24 9.25
C GLY A 265 -11.34 -9.01 9.76
N TYR A 266 -10.38 -9.30 8.87
CA TYR A 266 -9.13 -9.97 9.25
C TYR A 266 -8.24 -9.09 10.13
N LYS A 267 -8.19 -7.78 9.88
CA LYS A 267 -7.50 -6.82 10.75
C LYS A 267 -8.10 -6.81 12.15
N ALA A 268 -9.43 -6.80 12.28
CA ALA A 268 -10.13 -6.77 13.57
C ALA A 268 -9.83 -8.00 14.45
N ILE A 269 -9.63 -9.17 13.84
CA ILE A 269 -9.31 -10.42 14.55
C ILE A 269 -7.80 -10.70 14.65
N GLY A 270 -6.95 -9.88 14.04
CA GLY A 270 -5.49 -9.95 14.16
C GLY A 270 -4.82 -11.07 13.37
N VAL A 271 -5.31 -11.42 12.17
CA VAL A 271 -4.78 -12.57 11.39
C VAL A 271 -3.29 -12.42 11.04
N SER A 272 -2.89 -11.30 10.43
CA SER A 272 -1.48 -11.02 10.08
C SER A 272 -0.53 -11.08 11.29
N LYS A 273 -0.97 -10.52 12.43
CA LYS A 273 -0.19 -10.54 13.67
C LYS A 273 0.01 -11.95 14.20
N ALA A 274 -1.04 -12.77 14.16
CA ALA A 274 -0.95 -14.16 14.59
C ALA A 274 0.11 -14.94 13.78
N TRP A 275 0.11 -14.79 12.46
CA TRP A 275 1.12 -15.43 11.61
C TRP A 275 2.53 -14.86 11.78
N THR A 276 2.63 -13.57 12.05
CA THR A 276 3.91 -12.95 12.46
C THR A 276 4.43 -13.55 13.77
N TYR A 277 3.56 -13.76 14.76
CA TYR A 277 3.92 -14.40 16.02
C TYR A 277 4.38 -15.84 15.85
N ILE A 278 3.70 -16.62 15.00
CA ILE A 278 4.10 -18.00 14.69
C ILE A 278 5.50 -18.04 14.07
N LYS A 279 5.77 -17.17 13.08
CA LYS A 279 7.11 -17.03 12.47
C LYS A 279 8.16 -16.59 13.49
N GLY A 280 7.84 -15.59 14.32
CA GLY A 280 8.74 -15.06 15.33
C GLY A 280 9.07 -16.07 16.44
N ALA A 281 8.11 -16.94 16.79
CA ALA A 281 8.32 -17.97 17.80
C ALA A 281 9.15 -19.16 17.29
N GLY A 282 9.25 -19.35 15.97
CA GLY A 282 9.96 -20.46 15.35
C GLY A 282 9.41 -21.83 15.78
N VAL A 283 8.09 -21.93 15.95
CA VAL A 283 7.40 -23.13 16.42
C VAL A 283 7.11 -24.08 15.26
N ASP A 284 7.38 -25.37 15.46
CA ASP A 284 7.02 -26.40 14.50
C ASP A 284 5.50 -26.58 14.45
N LEU A 285 4.95 -26.50 13.25
CA LEU A 285 3.52 -26.67 12.99
C LEU A 285 3.20 -28.12 12.63
N ASN A 286 2.06 -28.60 13.15
CA ASN A 286 1.57 -29.96 12.95
C ASN A 286 0.47 -29.99 11.88
N ASP A 287 0.28 -31.16 11.27
CA ASP A 287 -0.81 -31.38 10.33
C ASP A 287 -2.17 -31.28 11.04
N VAL A 288 -3.13 -30.60 10.40
CA VAL A 288 -4.48 -30.42 10.89
C VAL A 288 -5.49 -30.63 9.77
N LYS A 289 -6.58 -31.31 10.12
CA LYS A 289 -7.72 -31.55 9.21
C LYS A 289 -8.94 -30.79 9.71
N VAL A 290 -9.46 -29.91 8.85
CA VAL A 290 -10.69 -29.16 9.06
C VAL A 290 -11.79 -29.79 8.21
N GLY A 291 -12.80 -30.35 8.86
CA GLY A 291 -14.01 -30.85 8.22
C GLY A 291 -14.96 -29.70 7.94
N ILE A 292 -15.51 -29.65 6.74
CA ILE A 292 -16.57 -28.72 6.34
C ILE A 292 -17.77 -29.58 5.95
N VAL A 293 -18.89 -29.40 6.66
CA VAL A 293 -20.17 -30.01 6.30
C VAL A 293 -21.05 -28.89 5.76
N ASP A 294 -21.25 -28.85 4.45
CA ASP A 294 -21.88 -27.73 3.76
C ASP A 294 -22.55 -28.17 2.43
N ASP A 295 -22.64 -27.30 1.43
CA ASP A 295 -23.21 -27.56 0.09
C ASP A 295 -22.22 -27.99 -0.98
N GLY A 296 -21.03 -28.41 -0.55
CA GLY A 296 -19.97 -28.92 -1.42
C GLY A 296 -18.92 -27.88 -1.75
N LEU A 297 -17.87 -28.33 -2.42
CA LEU A 297 -16.79 -27.49 -2.92
C LEU A 297 -16.87 -27.47 -4.44
N TYR A 298 -17.08 -26.28 -5.00
CA TYR A 298 -16.95 -26.08 -6.44
C TYR A 298 -15.48 -26.10 -6.84
N MET A 299 -15.14 -26.98 -7.77
CA MET A 299 -13.82 -27.07 -8.39
C MET A 299 -14.01 -26.96 -9.91
N PRO A 300 -13.50 -25.91 -10.58
CA PRO A 300 -13.79 -25.63 -11.99
C PRO A 300 -13.15 -26.62 -12.99
N GLY A 301 -12.61 -27.76 -12.53
CA GLY A 301 -11.95 -28.79 -13.33
C GLY A 301 -10.42 -28.64 -13.40
N GLU A 302 -9.75 -29.67 -13.92
CA GLU A 302 -8.28 -29.70 -14.04
C GLU A 302 -7.76 -28.57 -14.96
N GLY A 303 -6.75 -27.83 -14.49
CA GLY A 303 -6.07 -26.79 -15.27
C GLY A 303 -6.74 -25.42 -15.24
N VAL A 304 -7.80 -25.23 -14.43
CA VAL A 304 -8.41 -23.93 -14.18
C VAL A 304 -7.98 -23.44 -12.80
N GLU A 305 -7.18 -22.36 -12.80
CA GLU A 305 -6.66 -21.74 -11.58
C GLU A 305 -7.78 -21.44 -10.58
N ASN A 306 -7.62 -21.95 -9.35
CA ASN A 306 -8.47 -21.68 -8.21
C ASN A 306 -7.66 -21.76 -6.91
N GLU A 307 -8.22 -21.23 -5.82
CA GLU A 307 -7.57 -21.15 -4.51
C GLU A 307 -7.26 -22.52 -3.86
N PHE A 308 -7.70 -23.63 -4.45
CA PHE A 308 -7.46 -25.00 -3.96
C PHE A 308 -6.64 -25.88 -4.94
N GLU A 309 -6.24 -25.36 -6.11
CA GLU A 309 -5.42 -26.10 -7.08
C GLU A 309 -3.95 -26.25 -6.60
N GLY A 310 -3.13 -27.10 -7.24
CA GLY A 310 -1.68 -27.15 -6.99
C GLY A 310 -1.23 -27.77 -5.64
N GLY A 311 -2.17 -28.20 -4.78
CA GLY A 311 -1.92 -29.15 -3.69
C GLY A 311 -1.11 -28.63 -2.50
N LYS A 312 -0.93 -27.31 -2.33
CA LYS A 312 -0.36 -26.76 -1.10
C LYS A 312 -1.33 -26.94 0.06
N VAL A 313 -2.53 -26.38 0.02
CA VAL A 313 -3.59 -26.83 0.95
C VAL A 313 -4.21 -28.10 0.37
N LYS A 314 -4.30 -29.16 1.17
CA LYS A 314 -4.86 -30.44 0.70
C LYS A 314 -6.38 -30.36 0.75
N VAL A 315 -7.05 -30.82 -0.30
CA VAL A 315 -8.49 -31.02 -0.31
C VAL A 315 -8.79 -32.51 -0.41
N GLU A 316 -9.77 -32.97 0.38
CA GLU A 316 -10.29 -34.33 0.30
C GLU A 316 -11.81 -34.35 0.40
N PHE A 317 -12.39 -35.40 -0.16
CA PHE A 317 -13.82 -35.69 -0.14
C PHE A 317 -14.03 -37.07 0.50
N PRO A 318 -14.22 -37.16 1.83
CA PRO A 318 -14.40 -38.44 2.51
C PRO A 318 -15.62 -39.23 2.01
N ASP A 319 -16.59 -38.52 1.44
CA ASP A 319 -17.70 -39.11 0.69
C ASP A 319 -17.68 -38.60 -0.76
N PRO A 320 -17.11 -39.36 -1.70
CA PRO A 320 -16.98 -38.93 -3.10
C PRO A 320 -18.32 -38.62 -3.77
N ASP A 321 -19.42 -39.25 -3.34
CA ASP A 321 -20.77 -39.01 -3.89
C ASP A 321 -21.38 -37.68 -3.41
N ALA A 322 -20.69 -36.99 -2.49
CA ALA A 322 -21.21 -35.86 -1.75
C ALA A 322 -20.05 -34.95 -1.33
N GLY A 323 -19.14 -34.61 -2.25
CA GLY A 323 -17.95 -33.83 -1.94
C GLY A 323 -17.74 -32.66 -2.88
N GLU A 324 -17.56 -32.96 -4.17
CA GLU A 324 -17.24 -32.00 -5.22
C GLU A 324 -18.49 -31.59 -6.01
N ASN A 325 -18.62 -30.30 -6.29
CA ASN A 325 -19.64 -29.76 -7.17
C ASN A 325 -19.02 -29.53 -8.56
N ALA A 326 -19.59 -30.17 -9.58
CA ALA A 326 -19.15 -30.01 -10.97
C ALA A 326 -19.49 -28.62 -11.54
N ASP A 327 -20.61 -28.04 -11.07
CA ASP A 327 -21.11 -26.75 -11.50
C ASP A 327 -21.23 -25.81 -10.30
N PRO A 328 -21.04 -24.50 -10.50
CA PRO A 328 -21.28 -23.52 -9.45
C PRO A 328 -22.78 -23.42 -9.13
N GLU A 329 -23.10 -23.03 -7.90
CA GLU A 329 -24.45 -22.74 -7.43
C GLU A 329 -25.09 -21.64 -8.29
N ILE A 330 -26.36 -21.84 -8.62
CA ILE A 330 -27.20 -20.84 -9.28
C ILE A 330 -28.19 -20.31 -8.24
N TRP A 331 -28.16 -19.01 -8.02
CA TRP A 331 -29.09 -18.32 -7.12
C TRP A 331 -30.50 -18.26 -7.72
N ASP A 332 -31.48 -17.95 -6.86
CA ASP A 332 -32.90 -17.89 -7.24
C ASP A 332 -33.20 -16.88 -8.37
N ASP A 333 -32.32 -15.89 -8.58
CA ASP A 333 -32.42 -14.90 -9.65
C ASP A 333 -31.81 -15.37 -10.99
N GLY A 334 -31.29 -16.60 -11.04
CA GLY A 334 -30.68 -17.22 -12.21
C GLY A 334 -29.22 -16.86 -12.42
N THR A 335 -28.60 -16.07 -11.53
CA THR A 335 -27.17 -15.75 -11.60
C THR A 335 -26.32 -16.82 -10.91
N THR A 336 -25.10 -17.00 -11.40
CA THR A 336 -24.13 -17.92 -10.80
C THR A 336 -23.48 -17.28 -9.57
N ASN A 337 -23.35 -18.05 -8.50
CA ASN A 337 -22.59 -17.66 -7.32
C ASN A 337 -21.10 -17.46 -7.70
N PRO A 338 -20.55 -16.24 -7.61
CA PRO A 338 -19.16 -15.97 -7.99
C PRO A 338 -18.15 -16.76 -7.16
N ALA A 339 -18.49 -17.10 -5.91
CA ALA A 339 -17.66 -17.94 -5.06
C ALA A 339 -17.74 -19.44 -5.41
N GLY A 340 -18.57 -19.84 -6.38
CA GLY A 340 -18.79 -21.23 -6.74
C GLY A 340 -19.91 -21.88 -5.94
N SER A 341 -19.84 -21.90 -4.61
CA SER A 341 -20.96 -22.31 -3.74
C SER A 341 -20.80 -21.71 -2.34
N HIS A 342 -21.79 -21.86 -1.48
CA HIS A 342 -21.66 -21.42 -0.08
C HIS A 342 -20.51 -22.15 0.63
N GLY A 343 -20.38 -23.46 0.42
CA GLY A 343 -19.33 -24.33 0.94
C GLY A 343 -17.94 -23.98 0.40
N THR A 344 -17.83 -23.56 -0.87
CA THR A 344 -16.58 -22.98 -1.40
C THR A 344 -16.19 -21.73 -0.64
N GLY A 345 -17.12 -20.78 -0.46
CA GLY A 345 -16.83 -19.56 0.30
C GLY A 345 -16.38 -19.82 1.75
N VAL A 346 -16.99 -20.82 2.40
CA VAL A 346 -16.56 -21.31 3.72
C VAL A 346 -15.14 -21.89 3.67
N ALA A 347 -14.84 -22.74 2.68
CA ALA A 347 -13.51 -23.32 2.50
C ALA A 347 -12.44 -22.26 2.24
N THR A 348 -12.78 -21.21 1.47
CA THR A 348 -11.89 -20.12 1.11
C THR A 348 -11.47 -19.33 2.34
N ILE A 349 -12.42 -19.01 3.23
CA ILE A 349 -12.10 -18.37 4.53
C ILE A 349 -11.25 -19.28 5.43
N VAL A 350 -11.50 -20.59 5.41
CA VAL A 350 -10.70 -21.52 6.21
C VAL A 350 -9.26 -21.57 5.71
N GLY A 351 -9.05 -21.83 4.42
CA GLY A 351 -7.75 -22.22 3.90
C GLY A 351 -7.54 -21.98 2.42
N GLY A 352 -8.19 -20.98 1.82
CA GLY A 352 -7.82 -20.52 0.47
C GLY A 352 -6.31 -20.27 0.40
N ASN A 353 -5.66 -20.77 -0.64
CA ASN A 353 -4.20 -20.71 -0.75
C ASN A 353 -3.76 -19.39 -1.43
N PRO A 354 -2.96 -18.55 -0.75
CA PRO A 354 -2.49 -17.28 -1.34
C PRO A 354 -1.60 -17.45 -2.57
N ASP A 355 -0.98 -18.62 -2.76
CA ASP A 355 0.02 -18.80 -3.83
C ASP A 355 -0.60 -19.11 -5.21
N ASN A 356 -1.91 -19.28 -5.31
CA ASN A 356 -2.61 -19.71 -6.53
C ASN A 356 -3.53 -18.62 -7.12
N GLY A 357 -3.26 -17.35 -6.83
CA GLY A 357 -4.06 -16.23 -7.36
C GLY A 357 -5.43 -16.05 -6.70
N GLY A 358 -5.71 -16.79 -5.61
CA GLY A 358 -6.93 -16.70 -4.81
C GLY A 358 -6.73 -15.99 -3.46
N PRO A 359 -7.81 -15.59 -2.76
CA PRO A 359 -7.71 -15.00 -1.43
C PRO A 359 -7.16 -16.01 -0.41
N SER A 360 -6.36 -15.50 0.54
CA SER A 360 -5.80 -16.31 1.62
C SER A 360 -6.83 -16.60 2.72
N GLY A 361 -7.09 -17.87 3.00
CA GLY A 361 -7.80 -18.26 4.21
C GLY A 361 -7.03 -17.89 5.48
N VAL A 362 -7.73 -17.82 6.62
CA VAL A 362 -7.14 -17.54 7.94
C VAL A 362 -6.08 -18.58 8.32
N ALA A 363 -6.30 -19.85 7.95
CA ALA A 363 -5.34 -20.94 8.15
C ALA A 363 -4.54 -21.29 6.87
N GLY A 364 -4.74 -20.56 5.76
CA GLY A 364 -4.07 -20.78 4.47
C GLY A 364 -2.53 -20.91 4.57
N PRO A 365 -1.83 -20.07 5.37
CA PRO A 365 -0.38 -20.17 5.52
C PRO A 365 0.15 -21.46 6.16
N LEU A 366 -0.72 -22.35 6.67
CA LEU A 366 -0.33 -23.72 7.03
C LEU A 366 0.12 -24.54 5.80
N GLY A 367 -0.34 -24.17 4.60
CA GLY A 367 -0.03 -24.86 3.34
C GLY A 367 -0.27 -26.37 3.47
N SER A 368 0.77 -27.18 3.19
CA SER A 368 0.70 -28.66 3.16
C SER A 368 0.32 -29.33 4.47
N LYS A 369 0.32 -28.57 5.56
CA LYS A 369 -0.11 -29.01 6.90
C LYS A 369 -1.62 -28.85 7.10
N LEU A 370 -2.32 -28.13 6.24
CA LEU A 370 -3.77 -28.01 6.28
C LEU A 370 -4.42 -28.98 5.30
N THR A 371 -5.40 -29.73 5.78
CA THR A 371 -6.33 -30.50 4.96
C THR A 371 -7.75 -29.98 5.16
N ILE A 372 -8.39 -29.54 4.07
CA ILE A 372 -9.82 -29.24 4.01
C ILE A 372 -10.53 -30.53 3.58
N SER A 373 -11.41 -31.02 4.45
CA SER A 373 -12.21 -32.23 4.21
C SER A 373 -13.65 -31.82 4.00
N MET A 374 -14.19 -31.97 2.79
CA MET A 374 -15.53 -31.48 2.44
C MET A 374 -16.55 -32.62 2.36
N ILE A 375 -17.73 -32.42 2.97
CA ILE A 375 -18.94 -33.22 2.74
C ILE A 375 -20.11 -32.28 2.42
N ASN A 376 -20.62 -32.39 1.21
CA ASN A 376 -21.89 -31.86 0.74
C ASN A 376 -23.06 -32.66 1.36
N HIS A 377 -23.55 -32.25 2.53
CA HIS A 377 -24.70 -32.94 3.16
C HIS A 377 -26.05 -32.61 2.52
N TYR A 378 -26.04 -31.84 1.44
CA TYR A 378 -27.20 -31.44 0.65
C TYR A 378 -27.33 -32.25 -0.66
N ALA A 379 -26.38 -33.15 -0.95
CA ALA A 379 -26.34 -33.97 -2.16
C ALA A 379 -26.74 -35.45 -1.94
N GLY A 380 -27.21 -36.10 -3.01
CA GLY A 380 -27.36 -37.55 -3.15
C GLY A 380 -28.03 -38.26 -1.96
N LYS A 381 -27.35 -39.27 -1.40
CA LYS A 381 -27.85 -40.13 -0.31
C LYS A 381 -28.11 -39.42 1.04
N TYR A 382 -27.73 -38.15 1.17
CA TYR A 382 -28.07 -37.30 2.33
C TYR A 382 -29.36 -36.49 2.11
N GLY A 383 -29.82 -36.42 0.84
CA GLY A 383 -31.09 -35.85 0.40
C GLY A 383 -31.27 -35.96 -1.12
N ASP A 384 -32.32 -36.64 -1.58
CA ASP A 384 -32.54 -36.93 -3.01
C ASP A 384 -33.00 -35.72 -3.85
N ALA A 385 -32.71 -35.76 -5.16
CA ALA A 385 -33.24 -34.88 -6.19
C ALA A 385 -34.69 -35.24 -6.58
N GLU A 386 -35.44 -34.29 -7.15
CA GLU A 386 -36.87 -34.41 -7.48
C GLU A 386 -37.23 -35.76 -8.15
N THR A 387 -38.16 -36.50 -7.54
CA THR A 387 -38.99 -37.47 -8.27
C THR A 387 -40.44 -37.02 -8.21
N ALA A 388 -41.20 -37.36 -9.26
CA ALA A 388 -42.64 -37.13 -9.30
C ALA A 388 -43.31 -37.71 -8.03
N PRO A 389 -44.25 -36.99 -7.39
CA PRO A 389 -44.92 -37.48 -6.19
C PRO A 389 -45.56 -38.85 -6.47
N ASP A 390 -45.11 -39.88 -5.77
CA ASP A 390 -45.71 -41.21 -5.80
C ASP A 390 -46.61 -41.37 -4.57
N PRO A 391 -47.95 -41.42 -4.73
CA PRO A 391 -48.87 -41.53 -3.60
C PRO A 391 -48.72 -42.82 -2.79
N ASN A 392 -48.00 -43.83 -3.32
CA ASN A 392 -47.80 -45.12 -2.68
C ASN A 392 -46.38 -45.34 -2.14
N ASP A 393 -45.46 -44.41 -2.38
CA ASP A 393 -44.08 -44.48 -1.90
C ASP A 393 -43.75 -43.19 -1.12
N PRO A 394 -43.94 -43.20 0.22
CA PRO A 394 -43.69 -42.04 1.06
C PRO A 394 -42.19 -41.69 1.17
N THR A 395 -41.29 -42.38 0.48
CA THR A 395 -39.86 -42.03 0.42
C THR A 395 -39.50 -41.07 -0.71
N LYS A 396 -40.41 -40.82 -1.65
CA LYS A 396 -40.21 -39.86 -2.75
C LYS A 396 -40.71 -38.46 -2.37
N TYR A 397 -39.79 -37.52 -2.20
CA TYR A 397 -40.10 -36.13 -1.85
C TYR A 397 -39.59 -35.14 -2.91
N VAL A 398 -40.34 -34.07 -3.15
CA VAL A 398 -39.91 -32.90 -3.93
C VAL A 398 -39.25 -31.90 -2.99
N ARG A 399 -38.02 -31.47 -3.32
CA ARG A 399 -37.19 -30.58 -2.50
C ARG A 399 -37.04 -29.21 -3.17
N SER A 400 -36.88 -28.16 -2.36
CA SER A 400 -36.28 -26.88 -2.79
C SER A 400 -34.76 -26.96 -2.63
N ASN A 401 -34.00 -26.46 -3.60
CA ASN A 401 -32.53 -26.39 -3.56
C ASN A 401 -32.03 -25.89 -2.17
N GLY A 402 -30.92 -26.46 -1.65
CA GLY A 402 -30.27 -26.01 -0.39
C GLY A 402 -30.82 -26.49 0.97
N LYS A 403 -31.68 -27.52 1.06
CA LYS A 403 -32.18 -28.12 2.34
C LYS A 403 -31.71 -29.56 2.65
N THR A 404 -31.40 -29.96 3.88
CA THR A 404 -31.08 -31.38 4.22
C THR A 404 -31.97 -31.88 5.37
N TYR A 405 -31.93 -33.18 5.64
CA TYR A 405 -32.59 -33.80 6.79
C TYR A 405 -31.62 -33.94 7.99
N VAL A 406 -32.21 -34.06 9.18
CA VAL A 406 -31.47 -34.09 10.46
C VAL A 406 -30.50 -35.28 10.51
N ASP A 407 -30.95 -36.45 10.09
CA ASP A 407 -30.14 -37.66 9.98
C ASP A 407 -29.00 -37.52 8.97
N GLY A 408 -29.26 -36.94 7.79
CA GLY A 408 -28.23 -36.64 6.79
C GLY A 408 -27.08 -35.82 7.37
N SER A 409 -27.40 -34.74 8.08
CA SER A 409 -26.39 -33.90 8.73
C SER A 409 -25.62 -34.64 9.84
N LEU A 410 -26.27 -35.47 10.66
CA LEU A 410 -25.62 -36.25 11.72
C LEU A 410 -24.69 -37.33 11.14
N VAL A 411 -25.06 -37.96 10.03
CA VAL A 411 -24.20 -38.92 9.33
C VAL A 411 -22.99 -38.22 8.72
N ALA A 412 -23.18 -37.05 8.08
CA ALA A 412 -22.07 -36.27 7.53
C ALA A 412 -21.06 -35.86 8.62
N LEU A 413 -21.55 -35.39 9.78
CA LEU A 413 -20.70 -35.08 10.93
C LEU A 413 -19.94 -36.31 11.44
N THR A 414 -20.60 -37.46 11.50
CA THR A 414 -19.97 -38.72 11.92
C THR A 414 -18.84 -39.11 10.96
N LYS A 415 -19.08 -39.02 9.65
CA LYS A 415 -18.07 -39.32 8.62
C LYS A 415 -16.88 -38.36 8.64
N GLN A 416 -17.10 -37.07 8.94
CA GLN A 416 -15.98 -36.13 9.12
C GLN A 416 -15.08 -36.55 10.29
N VAL A 417 -15.68 -36.97 11.42
CA VAL A 417 -14.94 -37.48 12.57
C VAL A 417 -14.19 -38.76 12.21
N GLU A 418 -14.83 -39.69 11.52
CA GLU A 418 -14.20 -40.94 11.04
C GLU A 418 -13.07 -40.70 10.04
N ALA A 419 -13.18 -39.64 9.21
CA ALA A 419 -12.13 -39.19 8.31
C ALA A 419 -10.96 -38.50 9.04
N GLY A 420 -11.08 -38.27 10.35
CA GLY A 420 -10.03 -37.73 11.20
C GLY A 420 -10.05 -36.21 11.37
N ALA A 421 -11.13 -35.53 10.95
CA ALA A 421 -11.27 -34.10 11.20
C ALA A 421 -11.34 -33.82 12.71
N LYS A 422 -10.53 -32.87 13.18
CA LYS A 422 -10.48 -32.45 14.61
C LYS A 422 -11.12 -31.09 14.83
N VAL A 423 -11.33 -30.34 13.76
CA VAL A 423 -12.13 -29.11 13.75
C VAL A 423 -13.18 -29.31 12.67
N ILE A 424 -14.45 -29.12 12.99
CA ILE A 424 -15.56 -29.30 12.05
C ILE A 424 -16.39 -28.02 12.00
N ASN A 425 -16.48 -27.39 10.84
CA ASN A 425 -17.31 -26.22 10.60
C ASN A 425 -18.72 -26.63 10.16
N CYS A 426 -19.73 -26.04 10.82
CA CYS A 426 -21.15 -26.23 10.54
C CYS A 426 -21.81 -24.87 10.28
N SER A 427 -21.76 -24.39 9.04
CA SER A 427 -22.35 -23.11 8.64
C SER A 427 -23.84 -23.23 8.24
N TRP A 428 -24.60 -24.04 8.97
CA TRP A 428 -25.99 -24.39 8.69
C TRP A 428 -26.78 -24.63 9.98
N GLY A 429 -28.11 -24.75 9.88
CA GLY A 429 -28.94 -25.10 11.02
C GLY A 429 -30.43 -25.05 10.72
N ALA A 430 -31.22 -25.76 11.52
CA ALA A 430 -32.66 -25.81 11.37
C ALA A 430 -33.35 -24.64 12.09
N SER A 431 -34.30 -24.00 11.39
CA SER A 431 -35.07 -22.84 11.89
C SER A 431 -36.51 -23.14 12.29
N LYS A 432 -36.91 -24.42 12.18
CA LYS A 432 -38.23 -24.94 12.58
C LYS A 432 -38.09 -26.33 13.21
N ALA A 433 -37.15 -26.47 14.14
CA ALA A 433 -36.84 -27.76 14.75
C ALA A 433 -37.94 -28.19 15.73
N SER A 434 -38.31 -29.47 15.68
CA SER A 434 -39.16 -30.07 16.70
C SER A 434 -38.38 -30.28 18.01
N THR A 435 -39.08 -30.46 19.13
CA THR A 435 -38.45 -30.81 20.41
C THR A 435 -37.62 -32.10 20.31
N ALA A 436 -38.06 -33.08 19.51
CA ALA A 436 -37.32 -34.31 19.26
C ALA A 436 -36.03 -34.06 18.45
N THR A 437 -36.08 -33.16 17.46
CA THR A 437 -34.90 -32.74 16.69
C THR A 437 -33.85 -32.08 17.59
N VAL A 438 -34.28 -31.17 18.46
CA VAL A 438 -33.38 -30.52 19.43
C VAL A 438 -32.75 -31.56 20.37
N ALA A 439 -33.55 -32.51 20.87
CA ALA A 439 -33.05 -33.58 21.73
C ALA A 439 -32.04 -34.49 21.01
N ALA A 440 -32.26 -34.79 19.72
CA ALA A 440 -31.36 -35.62 18.92
C ALA A 440 -29.98 -34.97 18.76
N TYR A 441 -29.91 -33.71 18.31
CA TYR A 441 -28.65 -32.97 18.23
C TYR A 441 -27.99 -32.83 19.60
N THR A 442 -28.74 -32.44 20.64
CA THR A 442 -28.22 -32.31 22.00
C THR A 442 -27.56 -33.60 22.48
N ARG A 443 -28.21 -34.76 22.24
CA ARG A 443 -27.65 -36.05 22.60
C ARG A 443 -26.39 -36.39 21.81
N PHE A 444 -26.38 -36.11 20.51
CA PHE A 444 -25.23 -36.33 19.64
C PHE A 444 -24.00 -35.54 20.12
N PHE A 445 -24.12 -34.22 20.31
CA PHE A 445 -22.98 -33.39 20.70
C PHE A 445 -22.49 -33.67 22.11
N ASN A 446 -23.38 -33.98 23.07
CA ASN A 446 -22.97 -34.44 24.40
C ASN A 446 -22.18 -35.75 24.35
N LYS A 447 -22.60 -36.70 23.51
CA LYS A 447 -21.87 -37.95 23.31
C LYS A 447 -20.51 -37.72 22.64
N MET A 448 -20.46 -36.86 21.61
CA MET A 448 -19.20 -36.47 20.97
C MET A 448 -18.25 -35.77 21.96
N ALA A 449 -18.75 -34.93 22.87
CA ALA A 449 -17.91 -34.28 23.87
C ALA A 449 -17.26 -35.28 24.84
N ALA A 450 -17.96 -36.38 25.15
CA ALA A 450 -17.47 -37.43 26.04
C ALA A 450 -16.54 -38.43 25.33
N ASP A 451 -16.91 -38.88 24.14
CA ASP A 451 -16.22 -39.96 23.42
C ASP A 451 -15.07 -39.42 22.55
N HIS A 452 -15.18 -38.18 22.07
CA HIS A 452 -14.22 -37.52 21.18
C HIS A 452 -13.90 -36.08 21.68
N PRO A 453 -13.35 -35.94 22.90
CA PRO A 453 -13.07 -34.64 23.51
C PRO A 453 -12.01 -33.82 22.74
N ASP A 454 -11.35 -34.42 21.74
CA ASP A 454 -10.36 -33.82 20.86
C ASP A 454 -10.95 -33.22 19.57
N VAL A 455 -12.26 -33.37 19.33
CA VAL A 455 -12.97 -32.82 18.17
C VAL A 455 -13.81 -31.61 18.57
N VAL A 456 -13.56 -30.46 17.97
CA VAL A 456 -14.35 -29.23 18.16
C VAL A 456 -15.27 -28.98 16.97
N PHE A 457 -16.53 -28.65 17.26
CA PHE A 457 -17.53 -28.25 16.29
C PHE A 457 -17.73 -26.73 16.38
N VAL A 458 -17.61 -26.04 15.24
CA VAL A 458 -17.77 -24.60 15.15
C VAL A 458 -19.03 -24.32 14.33
N CYS A 459 -20.06 -23.78 14.97
CA CYS A 459 -21.38 -23.62 14.38
C CYS A 459 -21.73 -22.14 14.20
N SER A 460 -22.27 -21.77 13.04
CA SER A 460 -22.70 -20.39 12.79
C SER A 460 -23.93 -20.02 13.61
N GLY A 461 -23.99 -18.79 14.09
CA GLY A 461 -25.04 -18.27 14.97
C GLY A 461 -26.43 -18.27 14.32
N GLY A 462 -26.53 -18.02 13.02
CA GLY A 462 -27.80 -17.86 12.31
C GLY A 462 -28.05 -16.42 11.88
N ASN A 463 -28.89 -16.26 10.86
CA ASN A 463 -29.09 -15.01 10.11
C ASN A 463 -30.56 -14.53 10.13
N GLY A 464 -31.34 -14.92 11.14
CA GLY A 464 -32.78 -14.62 11.21
C GLY A 464 -33.13 -13.36 12.02
N GLY A 465 -32.14 -12.71 12.66
CA GLY A 465 -32.36 -11.65 13.64
C GLY A 465 -33.19 -12.10 14.85
N LYS A 466 -33.17 -13.40 15.19
CA LYS A 466 -33.99 -14.01 16.25
C LYS A 466 -33.18 -14.31 17.49
N VAL A 467 -33.86 -14.53 18.60
CA VAL A 467 -33.25 -15.07 19.83
C VAL A 467 -33.27 -16.60 19.74
N MET A 468 -32.14 -17.25 20.02
CA MET A 468 -32.04 -18.71 19.97
C MET A 468 -32.83 -19.39 21.09
N ASP A 469 -33.62 -20.38 20.72
CA ASP A 469 -34.42 -21.22 21.64
C ASP A 469 -34.39 -22.72 21.27
N GLY A 470 -33.51 -23.12 20.34
CA GLY A 470 -33.42 -24.48 19.79
C GLY A 470 -34.39 -24.76 18.65
N ALA A 471 -35.59 -24.18 18.68
CA ALA A 471 -36.56 -24.32 17.60
C ALA A 471 -36.16 -23.45 16.38
N HIS A 472 -35.71 -22.22 16.64
CA HIS A 472 -35.27 -21.27 15.61
C HIS A 472 -33.82 -21.50 15.15
N ARG A 473 -33.02 -22.21 15.94
CA ARG A 473 -31.63 -22.52 15.59
C ARG A 473 -31.11 -23.73 16.35
N ILE A 474 -30.66 -24.75 15.62
CA ILE A 474 -29.96 -25.95 16.12
C ILE A 474 -29.14 -26.53 14.94
N PRO A 475 -27.94 -27.08 15.13
CA PRO A 475 -27.28 -27.45 16.39
C PRO A 475 -26.64 -26.31 17.19
N SER A 476 -26.52 -25.11 16.63
CA SER A 476 -25.89 -23.97 17.29
C SER A 476 -26.53 -23.61 18.64
N GLY A 477 -25.72 -23.05 19.53
CA GLY A 477 -26.14 -22.54 20.84
C GLY A 477 -26.06 -23.54 21.99
N LEU A 478 -25.79 -24.83 21.73
CA LEU A 478 -25.67 -25.82 22.79
C LEU A 478 -24.45 -25.53 23.68
N LYS A 479 -24.67 -25.49 24.99
CA LYS A 479 -23.63 -25.27 26.01
C LYS A 479 -22.85 -26.56 26.32
N VAL A 480 -22.11 -27.05 25.33
CA VAL A 480 -21.25 -28.23 25.46
C VAL A 480 -19.77 -27.86 25.28
N PRO A 481 -18.81 -28.59 25.88
CA PRO A 481 -17.39 -28.24 25.81
C PRO A 481 -16.80 -28.23 24.40
N ASN A 482 -17.34 -29.07 23.51
CA ASN A 482 -16.84 -29.26 22.15
C ASN A 482 -17.58 -28.45 21.09
N MET A 483 -18.44 -27.49 21.45
CA MET A 483 -19.13 -26.62 20.50
C MET A 483 -18.79 -25.16 20.73
N ILE A 484 -18.39 -24.47 19.66
CA ILE A 484 -18.22 -23.02 19.63
C ILE A 484 -19.31 -22.44 18.74
N THR A 485 -20.21 -21.64 19.31
CA THR A 485 -21.25 -20.95 18.53
C THR A 485 -20.79 -19.54 18.21
N VAL A 486 -20.77 -19.18 16.93
CA VAL A 486 -20.15 -17.94 16.44
C VAL A 486 -21.19 -16.92 16.02
N GLY A 487 -21.22 -15.77 16.71
CA GLY A 487 -22.06 -14.62 16.34
C GLY A 487 -21.48 -13.84 15.17
N ALA A 488 -22.35 -13.21 14.37
CA ALA A 488 -21.92 -12.37 13.25
C ALA A 488 -21.80 -10.89 13.65
N LEU A 489 -20.66 -10.30 13.33
CA LEU A 489 -20.36 -8.90 13.54
C LEU A 489 -20.09 -8.19 12.21
N ASP A 490 -20.33 -6.89 12.19
CA ASP A 490 -19.71 -6.01 11.20
C ASP A 490 -18.19 -5.92 11.48
N PRO A 491 -17.34 -5.57 10.49
CA PRO A 491 -15.89 -5.47 10.70
C PRO A 491 -15.47 -4.54 11.85
N ASN A 492 -16.29 -3.52 12.15
CA ASN A 492 -16.06 -2.59 13.25
C ASN A 492 -16.52 -3.13 14.63
N GLY A 493 -16.96 -4.39 14.74
CA GLY A 493 -17.39 -5.02 15.99
C GLY A 493 -18.85 -4.79 16.38
N LYS A 494 -19.64 -4.07 15.59
CA LYS A 494 -21.10 -3.95 15.82
C LYS A 494 -21.79 -5.29 15.53
N THR A 495 -22.86 -5.60 16.25
CA THR A 495 -23.74 -6.74 15.90
C THR A 495 -24.30 -6.54 14.49
N ALA A 496 -24.08 -7.50 13.60
CA ALA A 496 -24.65 -7.47 12.26
C ALA A 496 -26.19 -7.50 12.35
N SER A 497 -26.87 -6.77 11.47
CA SER A 497 -28.33 -6.57 11.56
C SER A 497 -29.14 -7.87 11.45
N TYR A 498 -28.61 -8.87 10.75
CA TYR A 498 -29.21 -10.19 10.55
C TYR A 498 -28.86 -11.21 11.66
N ALA A 499 -27.91 -10.90 12.56
CA ALA A 499 -27.37 -11.89 13.49
C ALA A 499 -28.42 -12.39 14.49
N ASP A 500 -28.51 -13.71 14.64
CA ASP A 500 -29.25 -14.32 15.75
C ASP A 500 -28.51 -14.11 17.09
N LYS A 501 -29.28 -14.06 18.18
CA LYS A 501 -28.85 -13.61 19.50
C LYS A 501 -28.87 -14.76 20.51
N ALA A 502 -27.91 -14.74 21.42
CA ALA A 502 -27.87 -15.63 22.56
C ALA A 502 -29.11 -15.49 23.47
N SER A 503 -29.44 -16.54 24.21
CA SER A 503 -30.43 -16.58 25.27
C SER A 503 -29.85 -17.23 26.53
N GLY A 504 -30.64 -17.30 27.61
CA GLY A 504 -30.20 -17.96 28.84
C GLY A 504 -29.82 -19.44 28.64
N ASN A 505 -30.47 -20.14 27.70
CA ASN A 505 -30.26 -21.58 27.45
C ASN A 505 -29.38 -21.85 26.22
N TYR A 506 -29.22 -20.89 25.31
CA TYR A 506 -28.46 -21.03 24.08
C TYR A 506 -27.41 -19.93 23.96
N GLU A 507 -26.14 -20.30 23.84
CA GLU A 507 -25.04 -19.33 23.86
C GLU A 507 -24.57 -18.88 22.48
N ILE A 508 -24.07 -17.65 22.40
CA ILE A 508 -23.01 -17.30 21.47
C ILE A 508 -21.72 -17.34 22.29
N THR A 509 -20.77 -18.19 21.89
CA THR A 509 -19.50 -18.35 22.59
C THR A 509 -18.63 -17.11 22.39
N LEU A 510 -18.45 -16.66 21.14
CA LEU A 510 -17.82 -15.40 20.75
C LEU A 510 -18.34 -14.94 19.37
N GLY A 511 -18.12 -13.68 19.01
CA GLY A 511 -18.40 -13.15 17.67
C GLY A 511 -17.17 -13.19 16.75
N ALA A 512 -17.41 -13.16 15.45
CA ALA A 512 -16.41 -12.85 14.44
C ALA A 512 -17.05 -12.01 13.31
N PRO A 513 -16.25 -11.23 12.55
CA PRO A 513 -16.75 -10.49 11.40
C PRO A 513 -17.42 -11.42 10.39
N GLY A 514 -18.70 -11.19 10.08
CA GLY A 514 -19.47 -11.95 9.09
C GLY A 514 -20.03 -11.10 7.96
N THR A 515 -20.05 -9.77 8.12
CA THR A 515 -20.46 -8.82 7.07
C THR A 515 -19.26 -8.48 6.19
N GLY A 516 -19.43 -8.57 4.87
CA GLY A 516 -18.39 -8.26 3.88
C GLY A 516 -17.20 -9.22 3.90
N ALA A 517 -17.40 -10.48 4.32
CA ALA A 517 -16.32 -11.46 4.37
C ALA A 517 -15.87 -11.82 2.95
N VAL A 518 -14.56 -11.83 2.69
CA VAL A 518 -14.00 -12.24 1.39
C VAL A 518 -14.11 -13.76 1.26
N VAL A 519 -14.95 -14.21 0.34
CA VAL A 519 -15.29 -15.63 0.12
C VAL A 519 -14.78 -16.17 -1.22
N GLY A 520 -14.13 -15.34 -2.02
CA GLY A 520 -13.63 -15.72 -3.34
C GLY A 520 -13.21 -14.51 -4.16
N ILE A 521 -13.15 -14.70 -5.48
CA ILE A 521 -12.82 -13.67 -6.47
C ILE A 521 -13.97 -13.53 -7.46
N LYS A 522 -14.32 -12.30 -7.82
CA LYS A 522 -15.34 -12.04 -8.84
C LYS A 522 -14.83 -12.37 -10.24
N PRO A 523 -15.74 -12.72 -11.18
CA PRO A 523 -15.42 -12.70 -12.60
C PRO A 523 -14.86 -11.32 -13.01
N GLY A 524 -13.63 -11.30 -13.53
CA GLY A 524 -12.91 -10.06 -13.88
C GLY A 524 -12.00 -9.49 -12.78
N GLY A 525 -11.89 -10.17 -11.62
CA GLY A 525 -10.98 -9.82 -10.54
C GLY A 525 -11.62 -9.05 -9.39
N GLY A 526 -10.88 -8.90 -8.29
CA GLY A 526 -11.33 -8.23 -7.07
C GLY A 526 -12.16 -9.11 -6.13
N PRO A 527 -12.38 -8.67 -4.88
CA PRO A 527 -12.95 -9.53 -3.85
C PRO A 527 -14.43 -9.81 -4.09
N GLU A 528 -14.80 -11.09 -4.00
CA GLU A 528 -16.17 -11.51 -3.77
C GLU A 528 -16.45 -11.46 -2.26
N GLN A 529 -17.43 -10.64 -1.87
CA GLN A 529 -17.77 -10.39 -0.48
C GLN A 529 -19.22 -10.78 -0.20
N GLN A 530 -19.43 -11.56 0.86
CA GLN A 530 -20.76 -11.99 1.27
C GLN A 530 -20.98 -11.78 2.77
N ASP A 531 -22.27 -11.73 3.14
CA ASP A 531 -22.73 -11.49 4.50
C ASP A 531 -23.29 -12.77 5.12
N GLY A 532 -22.88 -13.08 6.34
CA GLY A 532 -23.50 -14.15 7.11
C GLY A 532 -22.68 -14.62 8.30
N SER A 533 -23.38 -15.12 9.32
CA SER A 533 -22.73 -15.90 10.39
C SER A 533 -22.04 -17.16 9.84
N SER A 534 -22.45 -17.64 8.66
CA SER A 534 -21.81 -18.71 7.91
C SER A 534 -20.39 -18.38 7.46
N PHE A 535 -20.03 -17.09 7.38
CA PHE A 535 -18.68 -16.61 7.03
C PHE A 535 -17.89 -16.11 8.26
N ALA A 536 -18.58 -15.87 9.38
CA ALA A 536 -17.97 -15.66 10.68
C ALA A 536 -17.44 -16.97 11.30
N ALA A 537 -18.23 -18.05 11.23
CA ALA A 537 -17.87 -19.37 11.76
C ALA A 537 -16.54 -19.95 11.21
N PRO A 538 -16.27 -19.95 9.88
CA PRO A 538 -15.04 -20.49 9.34
C PRO A 538 -13.78 -19.75 9.80
N GLN A 539 -13.86 -18.47 10.15
CA GLN A 539 -12.72 -17.74 10.75
C GLN A 539 -12.34 -18.33 12.11
N VAL A 540 -13.34 -18.69 12.92
CA VAL A 540 -13.14 -19.34 14.22
C VAL A 540 -12.73 -20.80 14.07
N ALA A 541 -13.24 -21.51 13.05
CA ALA A 541 -12.78 -22.86 12.71
C ALA A 541 -11.30 -22.84 12.29
N ALA A 542 -10.90 -21.91 11.44
CA ALA A 542 -9.50 -21.71 11.06
C ALA A 542 -8.62 -21.35 12.26
N ALA A 543 -9.10 -20.47 13.16
CA ALA A 543 -8.41 -20.16 14.41
C ALA A 543 -8.17 -21.43 15.25
N ALA A 544 -9.20 -22.25 15.45
CA ALA A 544 -9.08 -23.54 16.14
C ALA A 544 -8.06 -24.48 15.45
N ALA A 545 -8.03 -24.49 14.11
CA ALA A 545 -7.08 -25.28 13.34
C ALA A 545 -5.64 -24.80 13.54
N VAL A 546 -5.40 -23.48 13.55
CA VAL A 546 -4.09 -22.88 13.86
C VAL A 546 -3.64 -23.26 15.27
N LEU A 547 -4.51 -23.16 16.28
CA LEU A 547 -4.18 -23.57 17.65
C LEU A 547 -3.84 -25.07 17.74
N LYS A 548 -4.60 -25.92 17.03
CA LYS A 548 -4.36 -27.36 16.97
C LYS A 548 -3.05 -27.71 16.23
N SER A 549 -2.69 -26.94 15.20
CA SER A 549 -1.41 -27.08 14.51
C SER A 549 -0.23 -26.70 15.41
N LEU A 550 -0.38 -25.66 16.24
CA LEU A 550 0.60 -25.29 17.26
C LEU A 550 0.73 -26.35 18.35
N ASN A 551 -0.41 -26.86 18.85
CA ASN A 551 -0.44 -27.89 19.88
C ASN A 551 -1.53 -28.95 19.60
N PRO A 552 -1.16 -30.10 19.01
CA PRO A 552 -2.13 -31.13 18.64
C PRO A 552 -2.77 -31.80 19.87
N LYS A 553 -2.26 -31.58 21.08
CA LYS A 553 -2.80 -32.15 22.33
C LYS A 553 -4.00 -31.38 22.88
N LEU A 554 -4.27 -30.16 22.40
CA LEU A 554 -5.40 -29.37 22.88
C LEU A 554 -6.72 -30.10 22.64
N SER A 555 -7.49 -30.29 23.69
CA SER A 555 -8.88 -30.76 23.62
C SER A 555 -9.80 -29.67 23.06
N ALA A 556 -10.98 -30.05 22.61
CA ALA A 556 -12.01 -29.13 22.14
C ALA A 556 -12.43 -28.12 23.21
N GLY A 557 -12.49 -28.57 24.48
CA GLY A 557 -12.77 -27.71 25.62
C GLY A 557 -11.68 -26.67 25.87
N GLU A 558 -10.41 -27.06 25.75
CA GLU A 558 -9.27 -26.15 25.88
C GLU A 558 -9.22 -25.15 24.72
N ILE A 559 -9.48 -25.58 23.48
CA ILE A 559 -9.58 -24.67 22.32
C ILE A 559 -10.69 -23.64 22.55
N LYS A 560 -11.88 -24.09 22.95
CA LYS A 560 -13.02 -23.20 23.27
C LYS A 560 -12.66 -22.21 24.37
N ALA A 561 -12.00 -22.67 25.44
CA ALA A 561 -11.58 -21.83 26.56
C ALA A 561 -10.55 -20.79 26.11
N ILE A 562 -9.48 -21.19 25.42
CA ILE A 562 -8.43 -20.28 24.93
C ILE A 562 -9.05 -19.22 24.03
N LEU A 563 -9.80 -19.61 22.99
CA LEU A 563 -10.42 -18.65 22.07
C LEU A 563 -11.38 -17.69 22.79
N SER A 564 -12.07 -18.15 23.83
CA SER A 564 -13.01 -17.31 24.61
C SER A 564 -12.30 -16.38 25.59
N GLU A 565 -11.24 -16.83 26.25
CA GLU A 565 -10.50 -16.06 27.26
C GLU A 565 -9.59 -15.01 26.63
N THR A 566 -9.07 -15.26 25.43
CA THR A 566 -8.17 -14.34 24.73
C THR A 566 -8.89 -13.36 23.80
N ALA A 567 -10.18 -13.60 23.54
CA ALA A 567 -11.04 -12.74 22.72
C ALA A 567 -11.11 -11.30 23.27
N ARG A 568 -11.20 -10.34 22.35
CA ARG A 568 -11.32 -8.92 22.70
C ARG A 568 -12.75 -8.59 23.08
N THR A 569 -12.94 -7.65 24.00
CA THR A 569 -14.28 -7.14 24.36
C THR A 569 -14.72 -5.96 23.49
N SER A 570 -13.84 -5.44 22.63
CA SER A 570 -14.14 -4.37 21.69
C SER A 570 -13.24 -4.44 20.45
N VAL A 571 -13.68 -3.81 19.36
CA VAL A 571 -12.89 -3.57 18.14
C VAL A 571 -12.55 -2.08 18.08
N THR A 572 -11.27 -1.76 17.94
CA THR A 572 -10.79 -0.38 17.79
C THR A 572 -10.76 0.01 16.32
N ASP A 573 -11.18 1.24 16.03
CA ASP A 573 -11.13 1.79 14.67
C ASP A 573 -9.65 1.95 14.24
N PRO A 574 -9.24 1.33 13.13
CA PRO A 574 -7.86 1.42 12.66
C PRO A 574 -7.44 2.85 12.26
N ASN A 575 -8.39 3.71 11.88
CA ASN A 575 -8.14 5.11 11.48
C ASN A 575 -8.23 6.10 12.64
N ASP A 576 -8.83 5.69 13.77
CA ASP A 576 -8.97 6.52 14.96
C ASP A 576 -8.92 5.64 16.22
N PRO A 577 -7.72 5.39 16.77
CA PRO A 577 -7.55 4.54 17.95
C PRO A 577 -8.29 5.00 19.21
N SER A 578 -8.81 6.23 19.23
CA SER A 578 -9.65 6.73 20.32
C SER A 578 -11.09 6.19 20.27
N LYS A 579 -11.51 5.63 19.13
CA LYS A 579 -12.83 5.02 18.94
C LYS A 579 -12.73 3.51 19.04
N SER A 580 -13.54 2.94 19.92
CA SER A 580 -13.65 1.50 20.11
C SER A 580 -15.10 1.09 20.28
N GLN A 581 -15.53 0.07 19.56
CA GLN A 581 -16.86 -0.49 19.60
C GLN A 581 -16.87 -1.71 20.52
N THR A 582 -17.59 -1.62 21.63
CA THR A 582 -17.78 -2.75 22.56
C THR A 582 -18.67 -3.82 21.93
N ILE A 583 -18.33 -5.09 22.13
CA ILE A 583 -19.12 -6.21 21.62
C ILE A 583 -20.34 -6.44 22.50
N ALA A 584 -21.51 -6.60 21.88
CA ALA A 584 -22.76 -6.80 22.60
C ALA A 584 -22.78 -8.14 23.36
N ALA A 585 -23.37 -8.16 24.56
CA ALA A 585 -23.48 -9.37 25.38
C ALA A 585 -24.24 -10.51 24.68
N GLU A 586 -25.23 -10.17 23.85
CA GLU A 586 -25.99 -11.11 23.01
C GLU A 586 -25.16 -11.79 21.91
N MET A 587 -23.98 -11.24 21.59
CA MET A 587 -22.95 -11.83 20.73
C MET A 587 -21.81 -12.48 21.55
N GLY A 588 -22.07 -12.81 22.82
CA GLY A 588 -21.08 -13.38 23.73
C GLY A 588 -20.16 -12.34 24.39
N GLY A 589 -20.36 -11.04 24.11
CA GLY A 589 -19.62 -9.93 24.71
C GLY A 589 -18.16 -9.81 24.27
N LYS A 590 -17.76 -10.57 23.25
CA LYS A 590 -16.37 -10.66 22.80
C LYS A 590 -16.24 -11.08 21.34
N VAL A 591 -15.15 -10.68 20.70
CA VAL A 591 -14.80 -10.96 19.31
C VAL A 591 -13.49 -11.75 19.25
N LEU A 592 -13.38 -12.66 18.28
CA LEU A 592 -12.17 -13.44 18.01
C LEU A 592 -10.92 -12.54 18.01
N ALA A 593 -9.86 -13.02 18.67
CA ALA A 593 -8.54 -12.41 18.67
C ALA A 593 -7.50 -13.52 18.46
N LEU A 594 -7.24 -13.84 17.20
CA LEU A 594 -6.39 -14.97 16.81
C LEU A 594 -4.95 -14.77 17.27
N ASP A 595 -4.43 -13.54 17.16
CA ASP A 595 -3.11 -13.16 17.64
C ASP A 595 -2.94 -13.39 19.14
N ASN A 596 -3.91 -12.98 19.96
CA ASN A 596 -3.88 -13.26 21.40
C ASN A 596 -3.95 -14.76 21.72
N ALA A 597 -4.78 -15.50 20.98
CA ALA A 597 -4.93 -16.95 21.17
C ALA A 597 -3.64 -17.71 20.81
N VAL A 598 -3.00 -17.33 19.70
CA VAL A 598 -1.71 -17.87 19.25
C VAL A 598 -0.61 -17.55 20.25
N LEU A 599 -0.52 -16.30 20.73
CA LEU A 599 0.43 -15.90 21.76
C LEU A 599 0.27 -16.76 23.02
N ARG A 600 -0.97 -16.97 23.46
CA ARG A 600 -1.28 -17.82 24.62
C ARG A 600 -0.76 -19.25 24.42
N VAL A 601 -1.07 -19.89 23.29
CA VAL A 601 -0.62 -21.28 23.03
C VAL A 601 0.90 -21.38 22.93
N ILE A 602 1.56 -20.41 22.28
CA ILE A 602 3.02 -20.36 22.21
C ILE A 602 3.62 -20.26 23.62
N ASN A 603 3.11 -19.38 24.47
CA ASN A 603 3.62 -19.21 25.83
C ASN A 603 3.30 -20.39 26.75
N ASP A 604 2.15 -21.05 26.60
CA ASP A 604 1.85 -22.29 27.31
C ASP A 604 2.86 -23.40 26.93
N LEU A 605 3.16 -23.58 25.65
CA LEU A 605 4.17 -24.54 25.18
C LEU A 605 5.59 -24.20 25.68
N ARG A 606 5.93 -22.91 25.80
CA ARG A 606 7.22 -22.48 26.35
C ARG A 606 7.32 -22.74 27.85
N LYS A 607 6.23 -22.49 28.58
CA LYS A 607 6.13 -22.78 30.01
C LYS A 607 6.27 -24.27 30.30
N GLU A 608 5.69 -25.15 29.48
CA GLU A 608 5.90 -26.60 29.56
C GLU A 608 7.38 -27.00 29.41
N LYS A 609 8.16 -26.23 28.64
CA LYS A 609 9.61 -26.43 28.43
C LYS A 609 10.47 -25.68 29.46
N GLY A 610 9.88 -24.97 30.43
CA GLY A 610 10.62 -24.14 31.39
C GLY A 610 11.29 -22.91 30.78
N LEU A 611 10.81 -22.46 29.62
CA LEU A 611 11.32 -21.27 28.92
C LEU A 611 10.52 -20.03 29.33
N PRO A 612 11.15 -18.82 29.34
CA PRO A 612 10.44 -17.58 29.63
C PRO A 612 9.39 -17.28 28.55
N GLU A 613 8.29 -16.64 28.95
CA GLU A 613 7.26 -16.17 28.01
C GLU A 613 7.83 -15.14 27.03
N LEU A 614 7.30 -15.15 25.80
CA LEU A 614 7.60 -14.16 24.78
C LEU A 614 6.53 -13.06 24.83
N THR A 615 6.96 -11.82 24.59
CA THR A 615 6.04 -10.69 24.47
C THR A 615 5.59 -10.51 23.02
N PRO A 616 4.42 -9.91 22.78
CA PRO A 616 3.96 -9.51 21.44
C PRO A 616 5.04 -8.76 20.63
N GLU A 617 5.70 -7.78 21.26
CA GLU A 617 6.67 -6.90 20.60
C GLU A 617 7.90 -7.67 20.14
N LEU A 618 8.39 -8.59 20.98
CA LEU A 618 9.54 -9.42 20.63
C LEU A 618 9.18 -10.37 19.47
N LEU A 619 7.99 -10.97 19.51
CA LEU A 619 7.51 -11.84 18.43
C LEU A 619 7.34 -11.09 17.11
N GLU A 620 6.79 -9.88 17.16
CA GLU A 620 6.69 -8.99 15.99
C GLU A 620 8.07 -8.67 15.41
N GLN A 621 9.05 -8.32 16.25
CA GLN A 621 10.41 -8.03 15.82
C GLN A 621 11.16 -9.26 15.27
N MET A 622 10.89 -10.45 15.80
CA MET A 622 11.47 -11.70 15.35
C MET A 622 10.76 -12.27 14.11
N GLY A 623 9.49 -11.95 13.91
CA GLY A 623 8.65 -12.51 12.84
C GLY A 623 8.73 -11.78 11.51
N VAL A 624 9.54 -10.72 11.41
CA VAL A 624 9.64 -9.87 10.22
C VAL A 624 11.09 -9.58 9.82
N VAL A 625 11.24 -9.11 8.58
CA VAL A 625 12.42 -8.42 8.06
C VAL A 625 11.93 -7.23 7.26
N ASP A 626 12.60 -6.10 7.39
CA ASP A 626 12.35 -4.93 6.54
C ASP A 626 13.44 -4.89 5.45
N ALA A 627 13.07 -4.58 4.21
CA ALA A 627 14.03 -4.32 3.14
C ALA A 627 14.02 -2.83 2.80
N VAL A 628 15.19 -2.26 2.54
CA VAL A 628 15.31 -0.87 2.08
C VAL A 628 16.30 -0.83 0.91
N ALA A 629 15.91 -0.24 -0.20
CA ALA A 629 16.82 0.05 -1.31
C ALA A 629 17.14 1.55 -1.30
N ILE A 630 18.43 1.85 -1.33
CA ILE A 630 18.96 3.22 -1.37
C ILE A 630 19.51 3.43 -2.78
N THR A 631 19.00 4.43 -3.48
CA THR A 631 19.39 4.74 -4.87
C THR A 631 20.83 5.25 -4.94
N GLY A 632 21.63 4.69 -5.85
CA GLY A 632 22.98 5.15 -6.18
C GLY A 632 23.04 5.76 -7.59
N ALA A 633 24.06 5.37 -8.38
CA ALA A 633 24.09 5.67 -9.81
C ALA A 633 22.90 5.01 -10.54
N PRO A 634 22.57 5.40 -11.78
CA PRO A 634 21.48 4.77 -12.55
C PRO A 634 21.69 3.26 -12.64
N GLY A 635 20.65 2.50 -12.28
CA GLY A 635 20.70 1.05 -12.18
C GLY A 635 21.50 0.49 -11.01
N GLU A 636 22.03 1.31 -10.10
CA GLU A 636 22.78 0.86 -8.92
C GLU A 636 22.03 1.17 -7.62
N TYR A 637 21.91 0.15 -6.79
CA TYR A 637 21.18 0.22 -5.52
C TYR A 637 22.02 -0.36 -4.40
N THR A 638 21.98 0.29 -3.24
CA THR A 638 22.41 -0.31 -1.98
C THR A 638 21.19 -0.87 -1.27
N VAL A 639 21.11 -2.19 -1.13
CA VAL A 639 19.97 -2.84 -0.46
C VAL A 639 20.37 -3.25 0.95
N LYS A 640 19.50 -2.95 1.92
CA LYS A 640 19.61 -3.37 3.31
C LYS A 640 18.52 -4.35 3.68
N GLY A 641 18.91 -5.38 4.44
CA GLY A 641 17.97 -6.25 5.15
C GLY A 641 18.04 -5.96 6.65
N ILE A 642 16.96 -5.44 7.23
CA ILE A 642 16.92 -4.95 8.60
C ILE A 642 16.21 -5.98 9.48
N VAL A 643 16.93 -6.47 10.49
CA VAL A 643 16.40 -7.38 11.52
C VAL A 643 16.41 -6.68 12.87
N LYS A 644 15.23 -6.52 13.47
CA LYS A 644 15.07 -5.85 14.78
C LYS A 644 15.28 -6.79 15.97
N ALA A 645 15.09 -8.09 15.78
CA ALA A 645 15.41 -9.12 16.77
C ALA A 645 15.71 -10.47 16.11
N ALA A 646 16.63 -11.23 16.71
CA ALA A 646 16.99 -12.58 16.30
C ALA A 646 17.01 -13.53 17.51
N GLY A 647 16.80 -14.82 17.26
CA GLY A 647 16.92 -15.86 18.30
C GLY A 647 18.38 -16.11 18.68
N GLU A 648 18.60 -17.00 19.66
CA GLU A 648 19.94 -17.31 20.20
C GLU A 648 20.95 -17.79 19.14
N LYS A 649 20.47 -18.40 18.05
CA LYS A 649 21.31 -18.90 16.95
C LYS A 649 21.72 -17.80 15.96
N GLY A 650 21.18 -16.59 16.11
CA GLY A 650 21.21 -15.55 15.07
C GLY A 650 20.20 -15.84 13.96
N VAL A 651 20.35 -15.13 12.85
CA VAL A 651 19.52 -15.26 11.65
C VAL A 651 20.39 -15.16 10.40
N ASP A 652 20.06 -15.95 9.39
CA ASP A 652 20.59 -15.79 8.04
C ASP A 652 19.57 -15.04 7.19
N VAL A 653 20.03 -14.00 6.50
CA VAL A 653 19.22 -13.18 5.61
C VAL A 653 19.73 -13.35 4.19
N LYS A 654 18.81 -13.61 3.26
CA LYS A 654 19.07 -13.83 1.84
C LYS A 654 18.46 -12.72 1.00
N ILE A 655 19.19 -12.24 0.00
CA ILE A 655 18.66 -11.38 -1.06
C ILE A 655 18.48 -12.17 -2.36
N GLU A 656 17.37 -11.90 -3.03
CA GLU A 656 17.03 -12.40 -4.37
C GLU A 656 16.61 -11.20 -5.22
N VAL A 657 17.15 -11.10 -6.45
CA VAL A 657 16.88 -9.98 -7.36
C VAL A 657 16.37 -10.54 -8.68
N TYR A 658 15.27 -9.98 -9.16
CA TYR A 658 14.59 -10.38 -10.38
C TYR A 658 14.50 -9.17 -11.30
N GLY A 659 15.33 -9.16 -12.33
CA GLY A 659 15.38 -8.10 -13.33
C GLY A 659 16.29 -8.52 -14.48
N GLU A 660 16.06 -7.99 -15.67
CA GLU A 660 16.86 -8.32 -16.84
C GLU A 660 18.32 -7.88 -16.63
N ASN A 661 19.27 -8.80 -16.83
CA ASN A 661 20.70 -8.59 -16.58
C ASN A 661 21.03 -8.06 -15.18
N SER A 662 20.18 -8.34 -14.20
CA SER A 662 20.39 -7.91 -12.80
C SER A 662 21.50 -8.69 -12.10
N GLY A 663 22.05 -8.11 -11.03
CA GLY A 663 23.17 -8.69 -10.28
C GLY A 663 23.19 -8.28 -8.81
N VAL A 664 23.82 -9.14 -7.99
CA VAL A 664 24.10 -8.88 -6.57
C VAL A 664 25.60 -8.99 -6.34
N GLY A 665 26.19 -7.95 -5.77
CA GLY A 665 27.59 -7.94 -5.35
C GLY A 665 27.82 -8.76 -4.09
N GLY A 666 28.81 -9.64 -4.11
CA GLY A 666 29.22 -10.43 -2.95
C GLY A 666 28.33 -11.65 -2.68
N LYS A 667 28.20 -12.03 -1.39
CA LYS A 667 27.36 -13.16 -0.98
C LYS A 667 25.91 -12.72 -0.87
N THR A 668 25.01 -13.47 -1.49
CA THR A 668 23.56 -13.27 -1.41
C THR A 668 23.00 -13.60 -0.02
N GLU A 669 23.72 -14.41 0.76
CA GLU A 669 23.36 -14.76 2.14
C GLU A 669 24.35 -14.15 3.14
N GLN A 670 23.83 -13.53 4.19
CA GLN A 670 24.60 -12.91 5.27
C GLN A 670 23.98 -13.26 6.63
N SER A 671 24.83 -13.54 7.62
CA SER A 671 24.41 -13.93 8.97
C SER A 671 24.49 -12.77 9.95
N LEU A 672 23.47 -12.61 10.78
CA LEU A 672 23.43 -11.68 11.91
C LEU A 672 23.35 -12.46 13.23
N LYS A 673 24.13 -12.05 14.24
CA LYS A 673 24.09 -12.66 15.59
C LYS A 673 22.97 -12.11 16.48
N GLY A 674 22.33 -11.03 16.08
CA GLY A 674 21.33 -10.29 16.85
C GLY A 674 20.61 -9.30 15.95
N ALA A 675 20.03 -8.25 16.55
CA ALA A 675 19.51 -7.11 15.79
C ALA A 675 20.63 -6.45 14.97
N GLY A 676 20.32 -6.05 13.74
CA GLY A 676 21.30 -5.45 12.82
C GLY A 676 20.81 -5.40 11.39
N GLU A 677 21.72 -5.02 10.50
CA GLU A 677 21.45 -4.84 9.08
C GLU A 677 22.44 -5.65 8.26
N THR A 678 21.96 -6.32 7.21
CA THR A 678 22.79 -6.82 6.11
C THR A 678 22.83 -5.78 5.01
N LYS A 679 23.88 -5.79 4.18
CA LYS A 679 24.06 -4.79 3.10
C LYS A 679 24.54 -5.48 1.82
N TRP A 680 23.87 -5.17 0.71
CA TRP A 680 24.23 -5.66 -0.62
C TRP A 680 24.30 -4.51 -1.62
N SER A 681 25.23 -4.61 -2.57
CA SER A 681 25.20 -3.81 -3.79
C SER A 681 24.38 -4.57 -4.83
N VAL A 682 23.40 -3.92 -5.44
CA VAL A 682 22.50 -4.50 -6.44
C VAL A 682 22.58 -3.68 -7.71
N THR A 683 22.63 -4.35 -8.85
CA THR A 683 22.57 -3.73 -10.17
C THR A 683 21.28 -4.14 -10.87
N LEU A 684 20.48 -3.17 -11.31
CA LEU A 684 19.29 -3.27 -12.14
C LEU A 684 19.49 -2.39 -13.38
N PRO A 685 20.15 -2.88 -14.46
CA PRO A 685 20.53 -2.04 -15.60
C PRO A 685 19.40 -1.26 -16.28
N GLU A 686 18.16 -1.74 -16.19
CA GLU A 686 16.98 -1.07 -16.75
C GLU A 686 16.29 -0.11 -15.76
N ASP A 687 16.85 0.10 -14.56
CA ASP A 687 16.17 0.75 -13.44
C ASP A 687 14.77 0.16 -13.20
N LYS A 688 14.68 -1.16 -13.33
CA LYS A 688 13.46 -1.95 -13.21
C LYS A 688 13.77 -3.33 -12.64
N GLY A 689 12.97 -3.79 -11.68
CA GLY A 689 13.05 -5.14 -11.15
C GLY A 689 12.49 -5.28 -9.75
N THR A 690 12.41 -6.51 -9.28
CA THR A 690 11.93 -6.86 -7.94
C THR A 690 13.10 -7.34 -7.09
N ILE A 691 13.24 -6.79 -5.89
CA ILE A 691 14.23 -7.20 -4.90
C ILE A 691 13.50 -7.81 -3.71
N LYS A 692 13.82 -9.06 -3.37
CA LYS A 692 13.26 -9.77 -2.23
C LYS A 692 14.34 -10.05 -1.20
N VAL A 693 14.10 -9.64 0.04
CA VAL A 693 14.94 -9.97 1.19
C VAL A 693 14.17 -10.95 2.09
N THR A 694 14.76 -12.09 2.38
CA THR A 694 14.12 -13.18 3.14
C THR A 694 14.97 -13.58 4.34
N ARG A 695 14.33 -13.75 5.50
CA ARG A 695 14.87 -14.43 6.68
C ARG A 695 14.74 -15.94 6.51
N LEU A 696 15.87 -16.65 6.55
CA LEU A 696 15.89 -18.09 6.31
C LEU A 696 15.46 -18.92 7.53
N ASP A 697 15.50 -18.34 8.74
CA ASP A 697 15.10 -19.02 9.97
C ASP A 697 13.58 -19.23 10.07
N ASN A 698 12.77 -18.34 9.48
CA ASN A 698 11.31 -18.38 9.57
C ASN A 698 10.55 -18.01 8.30
N GLY A 699 11.25 -17.74 7.20
CA GLY A 699 10.64 -17.41 5.90
C GLY A 699 9.96 -16.04 5.83
N ALA A 700 10.12 -15.17 6.84
CA ALA A 700 9.66 -13.79 6.75
C ALA A 700 10.40 -13.06 5.61
N ALA A 701 9.69 -12.29 4.80
CA ALA A 701 10.29 -11.61 3.65
C ALA A 701 9.74 -10.20 3.48
N SER A 702 10.51 -9.37 2.79
CA SER A 702 10.14 -8.03 2.35
C SER A 702 10.54 -7.86 0.90
N VAL A 703 9.66 -7.27 0.10
CA VAL A 703 9.82 -7.10 -1.35
C VAL A 703 9.82 -5.62 -1.69
N ILE A 704 10.75 -5.22 -2.55
CA ILE A 704 10.85 -3.88 -3.13
C ILE A 704 10.65 -4.04 -4.63
N ASP A 705 9.64 -3.36 -5.17
CA ASP A 705 9.43 -3.29 -6.61
C ASP A 705 9.94 -1.95 -7.14
N ILE A 706 10.98 -2.02 -7.96
CA ILE A 706 11.52 -0.87 -8.68
C ILE A 706 10.82 -0.82 -10.03
N GLU A 707 9.88 0.11 -10.15
CA GLU A 707 9.18 0.36 -11.40
C GLU A 707 10.04 1.16 -12.38
N LYS A 708 9.87 0.84 -13.67
CA LYS A 708 10.48 1.58 -14.78
C LYS A 708 10.19 3.08 -14.59
N ILE A 709 11.21 3.91 -14.78
CA ILE A 709 11.04 5.37 -14.70
C ILE A 709 10.00 5.81 -15.73
N ASP A 710 8.88 6.36 -15.25
CA ASP A 710 7.91 7.04 -16.09
C ASP A 710 8.52 8.36 -16.56
N ILE A 711 8.70 8.52 -17.87
CA ILE A 711 9.23 9.74 -18.44
C ILE A 711 8.17 10.76 -18.81
N ASN A 712 6.88 10.44 -18.73
CA ASN A 712 5.79 11.28 -19.20
C ASN A 712 5.56 12.55 -18.36
N GLY A 713 5.12 13.61 -19.02
CA GLY A 713 4.82 14.90 -18.39
C GLY A 713 5.96 15.91 -18.45
N THR A 714 5.85 16.95 -17.64
CA THR A 714 6.71 18.13 -17.71
C THR A 714 8.00 17.97 -16.92
N TRP A 715 9.12 18.21 -17.60
CA TRP A 715 10.44 18.33 -17.02
C TRP A 715 10.93 19.78 -17.09
N THR A 716 11.68 20.20 -16.08
CA THR A 716 12.21 21.57 -15.99
C THR A 716 13.68 21.57 -15.61
N GLY A 717 14.46 22.45 -16.21
CA GLY A 717 15.88 22.58 -15.87
C GLY A 717 16.61 23.54 -16.79
N THR A 718 17.80 23.15 -17.22
CA THR A 718 18.71 24.04 -17.95
C THR A 718 19.28 23.39 -19.20
N TYR A 719 19.57 24.24 -20.19
CA TYR A 719 20.28 23.94 -21.42
C TYR A 719 21.53 24.82 -21.49
N THR A 720 22.70 24.25 -21.78
CA THR A 720 23.98 24.98 -21.79
C THR A 720 24.80 24.61 -23.01
N ILE A 721 25.19 25.62 -23.81
CA ILE A 721 26.12 25.42 -24.93
C ILE A 721 27.53 25.31 -24.37
N THR A 722 28.18 24.16 -24.56
CA THR A 722 29.49 23.85 -23.97
C THR A 722 30.64 24.14 -24.92
N ASN A 723 30.41 24.08 -26.24
CA ASN A 723 31.44 24.35 -27.22
C ASN A 723 30.84 24.92 -28.52
N VAL A 724 31.56 25.83 -29.17
CA VAL A 724 31.26 26.32 -30.53
C VAL A 724 32.58 26.51 -31.27
N THR A 725 32.70 25.91 -32.46
CA THR A 725 33.87 26.02 -33.33
C THR A 725 33.46 26.70 -34.64
N ILE A 726 34.09 27.83 -34.99
CA ILE A 726 33.91 28.45 -36.31
C ILE A 726 34.89 27.80 -37.28
N THR A 727 34.37 27.23 -38.37
CA THR A 727 35.14 26.64 -39.47
C THR A 727 35.26 27.60 -40.67
N ASP A 728 34.34 28.55 -40.82
CA ASP A 728 34.38 29.65 -41.81
C ASP A 728 33.69 30.89 -41.22
N GLU A 729 34.47 31.94 -40.96
CA GLU A 729 34.01 33.15 -40.27
C GLU A 729 33.06 34.00 -41.12
N ALA A 730 33.19 33.98 -42.45
CA ALA A 730 32.30 34.73 -43.34
C ALA A 730 30.92 34.07 -43.40
N ALA A 731 30.89 32.74 -43.56
CA ALA A 731 29.66 31.96 -43.58
C ALA A 731 28.95 31.97 -42.20
N ALA A 732 29.70 31.78 -41.10
CA ALA A 732 29.13 31.80 -39.76
C ALA A 732 28.50 33.15 -39.40
N LYS A 733 29.10 34.26 -39.88
CA LYS A 733 28.58 35.61 -39.64
C LYS A 733 27.31 35.92 -40.45
N GLU A 734 27.16 35.36 -41.65
CA GLU A 734 25.92 35.45 -42.44
C GLU A 734 24.76 34.72 -41.76
N GLU A 735 25.05 33.62 -41.06
CA GLU A 735 24.09 32.83 -40.27
C GLU A 735 23.88 33.37 -38.84
N GLY A 736 24.38 34.57 -38.53
CA GLY A 736 24.22 35.19 -37.22
C GLY A 736 25.07 34.59 -36.10
N CYS A 737 26.02 33.69 -36.40
CA CYS A 737 26.93 33.07 -35.45
C CYS A 737 28.26 33.84 -35.38
N SER A 738 28.25 35.04 -34.79
CA SER A 738 29.46 35.87 -34.63
C SER A 738 30.27 35.54 -33.38
N LEU A 739 31.57 35.87 -33.37
CA LEU A 739 32.46 35.67 -32.21
C LEU A 739 31.92 36.33 -30.92
N ALA A 740 31.22 37.47 -31.04
CA ALA A 740 30.60 38.17 -29.93
C ALA A 740 29.38 37.42 -29.35
N ILE A 741 28.61 36.74 -30.21
CA ILE A 741 27.48 35.90 -29.82
C ILE A 741 27.98 34.61 -29.16
N ILE A 742 29.05 34.01 -29.69
CA ILE A 742 29.70 32.83 -29.09
C ILE A 742 30.14 33.12 -27.65
N GLN A 743 30.78 34.26 -27.39
CA GLN A 743 31.21 34.66 -26.05
C GLN A 743 30.04 34.86 -25.06
N GLN A 744 28.85 35.21 -25.56
CA GLN A 744 27.67 35.41 -24.71
C GLN A 744 26.89 34.12 -24.45
N LEU A 745 27.06 33.10 -25.29
CA LEU A 745 26.34 31.83 -25.23
C LEU A 745 27.12 30.73 -24.51
N LEU A 746 28.45 30.72 -24.62
CA LEU A 746 29.28 29.64 -24.10
C LEU A 746 29.17 29.54 -22.57
N ASN A 747 28.89 28.33 -22.08
CA ASN A 747 28.77 27.98 -20.66
C ASN A 747 27.72 28.78 -19.87
N LYS A 748 26.78 29.46 -20.55
CA LYS A 748 25.66 30.14 -19.92
C LYS A 748 24.43 29.22 -19.93
N PRO A 749 23.83 28.92 -18.75
CA PRO A 749 22.62 28.11 -18.70
C PRO A 749 21.38 28.91 -19.09
N PHE A 750 20.56 28.33 -19.96
CA PHE A 750 19.24 28.83 -20.35
C PHE A 750 18.15 27.97 -19.70
N PRO A 751 17.07 28.55 -19.17
CA PRO A 751 15.94 27.76 -18.71
C PRO A 751 15.37 26.89 -19.83
N MET A 752 15.08 25.64 -19.52
CA MET A 752 14.52 24.67 -20.46
C MET A 752 13.32 23.97 -19.83
N THR A 753 12.29 23.75 -20.63
CA THR A 753 11.20 22.81 -20.33
C THR A 753 11.14 21.74 -21.39
N LEU A 754 10.86 20.52 -20.97
CA LEU A 754 10.70 19.37 -21.85
C LEU A 754 9.43 18.63 -21.46
N GLU A 755 8.41 18.65 -22.32
CA GLU A 755 7.18 17.89 -22.14
C GLU A 755 7.31 16.58 -22.88
N CYS A 756 7.36 15.45 -22.18
CA CYS A 756 7.51 14.13 -22.81
C CYS A 756 6.19 13.37 -22.85
N THR A 757 5.95 12.64 -23.93
CA THR A 757 4.87 11.66 -24.04
C THR A 757 5.42 10.42 -24.76
N ALA A 758 5.35 9.27 -24.11
CA ALA A 758 5.81 7.98 -24.59
C ALA A 758 4.76 6.91 -24.27
N ASP A 759 4.55 6.00 -25.22
CA ASP A 759 3.71 4.83 -25.04
C ASP A 759 4.44 3.71 -24.25
N GLU A 760 3.75 2.59 -24.03
CA GLU A 760 4.30 1.44 -23.30
C GLU A 760 5.54 0.84 -23.98
N ASN A 761 5.67 0.99 -25.30
CA ASN A 761 6.83 0.56 -26.08
C ASN A 761 7.97 1.59 -26.06
N GLY A 762 7.77 2.71 -25.37
CA GLY A 762 8.74 3.80 -25.26
C GLY A 762 8.78 4.72 -26.47
N SER A 763 7.86 4.62 -27.41
CA SER A 763 7.81 5.50 -28.59
C SER A 763 6.85 6.67 -28.37
N GLY A 764 7.19 7.85 -28.86
CA GLY A 764 6.33 9.01 -28.73
C GLY A 764 6.96 10.31 -29.18
N SER A 765 6.69 11.40 -28.47
CA SER A 765 7.17 12.73 -28.81
C SER A 765 7.56 13.54 -27.57
N ALA A 766 8.34 14.58 -27.79
CA ALA A 766 8.66 15.58 -26.78
C ALA A 766 8.51 16.99 -27.33
N ILE A 767 8.04 17.92 -26.49
CA ILE A 767 8.02 19.36 -26.80
C ILE A 767 9.10 20.02 -25.97
N MET A 768 10.14 20.50 -26.64
CA MET A 768 11.27 21.19 -26.03
C MET A 768 11.11 22.70 -26.19
N THR A 769 11.24 23.45 -25.09
CA THR A 769 11.27 24.91 -25.09
C THR A 769 12.51 25.39 -24.36
N ILE A 770 13.31 26.24 -25.02
CA ILE A 770 14.50 26.88 -24.43
C ILE A 770 14.21 28.37 -24.34
N ASP A 771 14.25 28.93 -23.13
CA ASP A 771 14.06 30.36 -22.91
C ASP A 771 15.35 31.13 -23.22
N ALA A 772 15.39 31.66 -24.45
CA ALA A 772 16.50 32.44 -24.97
C ALA A 772 16.25 33.96 -24.86
N SER A 773 15.17 34.40 -24.18
CA SER A 773 14.75 35.81 -24.10
C SER A 773 15.83 36.76 -23.55
N SER A 774 16.79 36.21 -22.79
CA SER A 774 17.94 36.95 -22.28
C SER A 774 18.96 37.40 -23.33
N LEU A 775 18.80 37.02 -24.61
CA LEU A 775 19.73 37.33 -25.71
C LEU A 775 19.35 38.58 -26.54
N GLY A 776 18.17 39.20 -26.29
CA GLY A 776 17.77 40.46 -26.91
C GLY A 776 16.83 40.32 -28.12
N GLU A 777 16.57 41.44 -28.83
CA GLU A 777 15.63 41.47 -29.96
C GLU A 777 16.09 40.54 -31.10
N GLY A 778 15.29 39.50 -31.39
CA GLY A 778 15.54 38.51 -32.43
C GLY A 778 15.69 37.06 -31.95
N SER A 779 15.79 36.82 -30.63
CA SER A 779 15.81 35.46 -30.06
C SER A 779 14.43 34.80 -30.11
N SER A 780 14.32 33.60 -30.69
CA SER A 780 13.11 32.77 -30.60
C SER A 780 13.16 31.84 -29.39
N SER A 781 12.02 31.60 -28.77
CA SER A 781 11.79 30.57 -27.75
C SER A 781 10.63 29.67 -28.17
N ASP A 782 10.45 29.49 -29.48
CA ASP A 782 9.36 28.71 -30.04
C ASP A 782 9.55 27.22 -29.70
N PRO A 783 8.51 26.56 -29.15
CA PRO A 783 8.59 25.14 -28.82
C PRO A 783 8.92 24.28 -30.05
N GLN A 784 9.81 23.32 -29.86
CA GLN A 784 10.22 22.35 -30.87
C GLN A 784 9.64 20.98 -30.55
N THR A 785 8.94 20.37 -31.51
CA THR A 785 8.43 19.00 -31.37
C THR A 785 9.46 18.02 -31.92
N LEU A 786 9.86 17.06 -31.10
CA LEU A 786 10.82 16.00 -31.41
C LEU A 786 10.10 14.65 -31.32
N GLY A 787 10.44 13.71 -32.21
CA GLY A 787 10.13 12.30 -31.95
C GLY A 787 10.98 11.79 -30.79
N LEU A 788 10.47 10.82 -30.05
CA LEU A 788 11.13 10.29 -28.85
C LEU A 788 11.07 8.75 -28.87
N THR A 789 12.19 8.11 -28.53
CA THR A 789 12.28 6.68 -28.24
C THR A 789 12.97 6.45 -26.90
N TYR A 790 12.37 5.65 -26.02
CA TYR A 790 12.83 5.41 -24.66
C TYR A 790 13.02 3.90 -24.39
N SER A 791 14.25 3.49 -24.11
CA SER A 791 14.61 2.11 -23.83
C SER A 791 15.67 2.01 -22.71
N GLY A 792 15.44 1.12 -21.75
CA GLY A 792 16.20 1.06 -20.50
C GLY A 792 16.16 2.40 -19.77
N VAL A 793 17.33 3.02 -19.62
CA VAL A 793 17.50 4.38 -19.07
C VAL A 793 17.77 5.44 -20.15
N THR A 794 17.79 5.05 -21.43
CA THR A 794 18.20 5.93 -22.52
C THR A 794 16.98 6.48 -23.24
N VAL A 795 16.93 7.81 -23.37
CA VAL A 795 15.97 8.53 -24.20
C VAL A 795 16.69 9.07 -25.44
N THR A 796 16.26 8.67 -26.61
CA THR A 796 16.73 9.19 -27.89
C THR A 796 15.67 10.12 -28.46
N PHE A 797 16.07 11.30 -28.91
CA PHE A 797 15.19 12.24 -29.59
C PHE A 797 15.56 12.29 -31.07
N ASP A 798 14.54 12.38 -31.93
CA ASP A 798 14.77 12.63 -33.35
C ASP A 798 15.47 13.96 -33.52
N ALA A 799 16.54 13.98 -34.32
CA ALA A 799 17.35 15.16 -34.50
C ALA A 799 16.64 16.18 -35.42
N PRO A 800 16.38 17.42 -34.97
CA PRO A 800 15.87 18.47 -35.85
C PRO A 800 16.94 18.91 -36.86
N GLU A 801 16.53 19.65 -37.90
CA GLU A 801 17.41 20.08 -38.98
C GLU A 801 18.63 20.86 -38.44
N GLY A 802 19.86 20.40 -38.76
CA GLY A 802 21.11 21.00 -38.26
C GLY A 802 21.67 20.40 -36.95
N VAL A 803 20.96 19.44 -36.33
CA VAL A 803 21.42 18.66 -35.16
C VAL A 803 21.85 17.27 -35.62
N SER A 804 22.99 16.77 -35.11
CA SER A 804 23.54 15.47 -35.50
C SER A 804 23.07 14.31 -34.61
N SER A 805 22.78 14.57 -33.33
CA SER A 805 22.23 13.59 -32.39
C SER A 805 21.73 14.28 -31.11
N MET A 806 20.64 13.76 -30.53
CA MET A 806 20.16 14.15 -29.20
C MET A 806 19.83 12.89 -28.39
N THR A 807 20.65 12.60 -27.38
CA THR A 807 20.46 11.44 -26.49
C THR A 807 20.55 11.89 -25.05
N ALA A 808 19.76 11.25 -24.19
CA ALA A 808 19.70 11.52 -22.77
C ALA A 808 19.62 10.22 -21.97
N THR A 809 20.05 10.30 -20.72
CA THR A 809 19.88 9.25 -19.72
C THR A 809 18.94 9.76 -18.65
N VAL A 810 17.94 8.95 -18.28
CA VAL A 810 17.05 9.19 -17.14
C VAL A 810 17.55 8.41 -15.94
N SER A 811 17.35 9.00 -14.76
CA SER A 811 17.82 8.45 -13.50
C SER A 811 16.91 8.88 -12.36
N ARG A 812 16.86 8.06 -11.30
CA ARG A 812 16.15 8.38 -10.06
C ARG A 812 17.13 8.95 -9.04
N SER A 813 16.78 10.07 -8.43
CA SER A 813 17.58 10.73 -7.40
C SER A 813 16.65 11.33 -6.36
N GLY A 814 16.43 10.62 -5.25
CA GLY A 814 15.45 11.09 -4.26
C GLY A 814 14.02 10.92 -4.75
N ASP A 815 13.17 11.87 -4.36
CA ASP A 815 11.80 12.05 -4.85
C ASP A 815 11.76 12.74 -6.23
N MET A 816 12.89 12.78 -6.94
CA MET A 816 13.03 13.44 -8.23
C MET A 816 13.58 12.45 -9.26
N LEU A 817 13.12 12.61 -10.49
CA LEU A 817 13.72 12.03 -11.67
C LEU A 817 14.58 13.11 -12.34
N ALA A 818 15.75 12.71 -12.84
CA ALA A 818 16.65 13.57 -13.57
C ALA A 818 16.91 12.99 -14.96
N MET A 819 16.83 13.84 -15.98
CA MET A 819 17.18 13.52 -17.37
C MET A 819 18.36 14.41 -17.78
N LYS A 820 19.49 13.78 -18.09
CA LYS A 820 20.72 14.45 -18.55
C LYS A 820 20.99 14.04 -20.00
N GLY A 821 21.15 15.00 -20.89
CA GLY A 821 21.41 14.69 -22.30
C GLY A 821 22.42 15.61 -22.97
N ASN A 822 22.95 15.10 -24.08
CA ASN A 822 23.94 15.78 -24.91
C ASN A 822 23.35 16.05 -26.29
N LEU A 823 23.68 17.21 -26.86
CA LEU A 823 23.33 17.57 -28.23
C LEU A 823 24.56 18.11 -28.96
N GLY A 824 24.61 17.84 -30.27
CA GLY A 824 25.61 18.41 -31.15
C GLY A 824 24.98 18.82 -32.48
N GLY A 825 25.52 19.86 -33.11
CA GLY A 825 25.01 20.34 -34.38
C GLY A 825 26.06 21.08 -35.20
N SER A 826 25.71 21.37 -36.44
CA SER A 826 26.57 22.09 -37.37
C SER A 826 25.74 22.95 -38.33
N GLY A 827 26.23 24.14 -38.62
CA GLY A 827 25.69 25.03 -39.65
C GLY A 827 26.78 25.48 -40.62
N PRO A 828 26.43 26.28 -41.64
CA PRO A 828 27.39 26.84 -42.59
C PRO A 828 28.49 27.63 -41.86
N GLY A 829 29.70 27.08 -41.82
CA GLY A 829 30.86 27.72 -41.20
C GLY A 829 31.02 27.54 -39.68
N TYR A 830 30.21 26.70 -39.00
CA TYR A 830 30.39 26.44 -37.57
C TYR A 830 29.85 25.07 -37.10
N THR A 831 30.39 24.57 -35.97
CA THR A 831 29.87 23.41 -35.22
C THR A 831 29.66 23.77 -33.75
N TRP A 832 28.77 23.08 -33.07
CA TRP A 832 28.48 23.33 -31.65
C TRP A 832 28.13 22.07 -30.88
N SER A 833 28.25 22.15 -29.56
CA SER A 833 27.83 21.11 -28.62
C SER A 833 27.15 21.74 -27.41
N ALA A 834 26.16 21.06 -26.87
CA ALA A 834 25.40 21.50 -25.71
C ALA A 834 25.01 20.32 -24.83
N VAL A 835 24.71 20.63 -23.58
CA VAL A 835 24.18 19.68 -22.59
C VAL A 835 22.89 20.23 -22.01
N PHE A 836 21.99 19.33 -21.63
CA PHE A 836 20.80 19.70 -20.87
C PHE A 836 20.64 18.81 -19.64
N THR A 837 20.12 19.41 -18.58
CA THR A 837 19.73 18.70 -17.36
C THR A 837 18.35 19.18 -16.99
N VAL A 838 17.37 18.28 -17.00
CA VAL A 838 15.99 18.57 -16.60
C VAL A 838 15.53 17.59 -15.53
N THR A 839 14.64 18.02 -14.66
CA THR A 839 14.14 17.24 -13.52
C THR A 839 12.62 17.33 -13.42
N LYS A 840 12.01 16.31 -12.82
CA LYS A 840 10.60 16.31 -12.40
C LYS A 840 10.44 15.50 -11.12
N PRO A 841 9.36 15.69 -10.34
CA PRO A 841 9.05 14.82 -9.22
C PRO A 841 8.87 13.37 -9.68
N ALA A 842 9.43 12.42 -8.93
CA ALA A 842 9.08 11.02 -9.07
C ALA A 842 7.62 10.82 -8.62
N PRO A 843 6.88 9.88 -9.23
CA PRO A 843 5.60 9.45 -8.69
C PRO A 843 5.79 9.01 -7.23
N ALA A 844 4.85 9.36 -6.35
CA ALA A 844 4.83 8.79 -5.00
C ALA A 844 4.69 7.26 -5.14
N GLN A 845 5.70 6.52 -4.66
CA GLN A 845 5.69 5.05 -4.62
C GLN A 845 4.98 4.55 -3.37
#